data_AF-A0A5C9EC35-F1
#
_entry.id   AF-A0A5C9EC35-F1
#
_cell.length_a   1.000
_cell.length_b   1.000
_cell.length_c   1.000
_cell.angle_alpha   90.00
_cell.angle_beta   90.00
_cell.angle_gamma   90.00
#
_symmetry.space_group_name_H-M   'P 1'
#
loop_
_entity.id
_entity.type
_entity.pdbx_description
1 polymer ?
#
loop_
_entity_poly.entity_id
_entity_poly.type
_entity_poly.pdbx_seq_one_letter_code
_entity_poly.pdbx_strand_id
1 'polypeptide(L)'
;MSKKKLRGKGIFLIFILIITINVNLAFMQINYTKRNFSVQVKTDAIEEIKASTSKITKISDAMDCDVKETIFRDDLAYLAAGCGGLIICDVSNISNPVKIGEFDDGYSAFGIDISGSYVYIANGYGGLEIIDISEPSKPVKVGQIDDGGEVLDVSVSGSYAYLGDSFDGLEIVDISDPTNPKEIAEHDDGAGGCEGIIVFGSYAYTAFYTGFLIFDISDPSNPEIISQIEGRYISISLDESKEYVYVVKYHAGVSIIDISDPSSPEVVKEFYSSLPYPEKAFFSEDLAFLACGSGGMKVFNISDLEAVGYIYQYDYNLGIANDITEYKSYIVISGGYDGLVFLNLSTPTITFREHYDWEMIGKFDEGIYAEKVCVRESYAYIACNGLEILDVSNPISPKKVYEYYNDTFIDSLYLSFPFLYLGGKTFTIVNISNPLKPTELTPFGPNYYVESVTTFQSNLYIKHESLEIYDISDPYNPIFLGESEKIQSVEDIHVNGSYAYLAAVNDGLVIMDISDPTNIKKIGQFYDGQESYKLQVIGSYTYIADGDGGLEIIDISNITNPEKVGESHSNLARDVFVSNSIAYISDSTHGVKAFDVSNPTNPREIDQFHDGSEANGVCVLGKYLYNADHSDGLEIFEIDSTTSTNFTDSIDNSDDSGFPDGSNGGIDLPDFFQFLLMILIIVVIIIIVAVAIVFIILKLRKKNSDSEIKPDSELKTKIE
;
A
#
# COMPACT_ATOMS: atom_id res chain seq x y z
N MET A 1 -33.94 45.72 32.18
CA MET A 1 -32.45 45.68 32.23
C MET A 1 -31.90 46.65 31.21
N SER A 2 -31.01 47.58 31.57
CA SER A 2 -30.51 48.60 30.63
C SER A 2 -29.65 47.99 29.52
N LYS A 3 -29.65 48.59 28.32
CA LYS A 3 -28.85 48.17 27.14
C LYS A 3 -27.35 47.95 27.45
N LYS A 4 -26.82 48.60 28.51
CA LYS A 4 -25.44 48.37 29.01
C LYS A 4 -25.23 46.98 29.64
N LYS A 5 -26.23 46.40 30.31
CA LYS A 5 -26.14 45.03 30.88
C LYS A 5 -26.21 43.93 29.80
N LEU A 6 -26.92 44.17 28.68
CA LEU A 6 -26.97 43.25 27.55
C LEU A 6 -25.67 43.24 26.74
N ARG A 7 -25.05 44.40 26.50
CA ARG A 7 -23.74 44.48 25.83
C ARG A 7 -22.63 43.78 26.63
N GLY A 8 -22.63 43.92 27.96
CA GLY A 8 -21.66 43.22 28.81
C GLY A 8 -21.82 41.69 28.80
N LYS A 9 -23.05 41.18 28.71
CA LYS A 9 -23.31 39.73 28.58
C LYS A 9 -22.96 39.18 27.20
N GLY A 10 -23.23 39.94 26.12
CA GLY A 10 -22.85 39.55 24.76
C GLY A 10 -21.33 39.46 24.58
N ILE A 11 -20.58 40.43 25.12
CA ILE A 11 -19.11 40.39 25.11
C ILE A 11 -18.59 39.22 25.95
N PHE A 12 -19.23 38.93 27.10
CA PHE A 12 -18.84 37.79 27.94
C PHE A 12 -19.12 36.43 27.27
N LEU A 13 -20.22 36.29 26.53
CA LEU A 13 -20.54 35.10 25.75
C LEU A 13 -19.58 34.89 24.57
N ILE A 14 -19.22 35.96 23.86
CA ILE A 14 -18.19 35.92 22.81
C ILE A 14 -16.83 35.52 23.42
N PHE A 15 -16.51 36.03 24.60
CA PHE A 15 -15.27 35.69 25.29
C PHE A 15 -15.23 34.21 25.71
N ILE A 16 -16.34 33.67 26.22
CA ILE A 16 -16.46 32.22 26.51
C ILE A 16 -16.34 31.41 25.23
N LEU A 17 -17.00 31.83 24.14
CA LEU A 17 -16.93 31.13 22.86
C LEU A 17 -15.50 31.09 22.31
N ILE A 18 -14.77 32.20 22.39
CA ILE A 18 -13.35 32.27 22.00
C ILE A 18 -12.50 31.37 22.88
N ILE A 19 -12.73 31.32 24.20
CA ILE A 19 -12.02 30.40 25.09
C ILE A 19 -12.33 28.95 24.73
N THR A 20 -13.59 28.59 24.52
CA THR A 20 -13.99 27.22 24.15
C THR A 20 -13.40 26.81 22.81
N ILE A 21 -13.37 27.69 21.82
CA ILE A 21 -12.74 27.45 20.51
C ILE A 21 -11.24 27.25 20.68
N ASN A 22 -10.55 28.11 21.45
CA ASN A 22 -9.11 27.97 21.69
C ASN A 22 -8.75 26.75 22.54
N VAL A 23 -9.59 26.35 23.49
CA VAL A 23 -9.42 25.12 24.27
C VAL A 23 -9.64 23.89 23.39
N ASN A 24 -10.64 23.90 22.50
CA ASN A 24 -10.84 22.82 21.53
C ASN A 24 -9.71 22.75 20.50
N LEU A 25 -9.19 23.89 20.04
CA LEU A 25 -8.00 23.94 19.19
C LEU A 25 -6.77 23.40 19.92
N ALA A 26 -6.57 23.77 21.18
CA ALA A 26 -5.48 23.24 22.00
C ALA A 26 -5.63 21.74 22.28
N PHE A 27 -6.85 21.23 22.51
CA PHE A 27 -7.12 19.80 22.65
C PHE A 27 -6.88 19.05 21.34
N MET A 28 -7.33 19.60 20.20
CA MET A 28 -7.01 19.05 18.88
C MET A 28 -5.51 19.03 18.64
N GLN A 29 -4.79 20.08 19.03
CA GLN A 29 -3.35 20.19 18.83
C GLN A 29 -2.57 19.28 19.79
N ILE A 30 -3.03 19.08 21.03
CA ILE A 30 -2.48 18.08 21.97
C ILE A 30 -2.74 16.66 21.47
N ASN A 31 -3.94 16.38 20.96
CA ASN A 31 -4.27 15.08 20.36
C ASN A 31 -3.46 14.85 19.09
N TYR A 32 -3.24 15.88 18.28
CA TYR A 32 -2.38 15.88 17.09
C TYR A 32 -0.91 15.67 17.46
N THR A 33 -0.38 16.33 18.49
CA THR A 33 0.99 16.09 18.98
C THR A 33 1.12 14.71 19.62
N LYS A 34 0.10 14.19 20.31
CA LYS A 34 0.08 12.80 20.76
C LYS A 34 0.09 11.83 19.57
N ARG A 35 -0.71 12.10 18.52
CA ARG A 35 -0.73 11.32 17.27
C ARG A 35 0.65 11.34 16.61
N ASN A 36 1.26 12.51 16.44
CA ASN A 36 2.56 12.66 15.80
C ASN A 36 3.72 12.13 16.66
N PHE A 37 3.66 12.23 17.98
CA PHE A 37 4.66 11.61 18.87
C PHE A 37 4.49 10.10 18.92
N SER A 38 3.26 9.58 18.85
CA SER A 38 3.03 8.15 18.62
C SER A 38 3.50 7.70 17.23
N VAL A 39 3.47 8.56 16.21
CA VAL A 39 3.99 8.31 14.85
C VAL A 39 5.52 8.35 14.81
N GLN A 40 6.18 9.29 15.50
CA GLN A 40 7.65 9.41 15.51
C GLN A 40 8.33 8.30 16.33
N VAL A 41 7.68 7.82 17.40
CA VAL A 41 8.12 6.62 18.14
C VAL A 41 7.82 5.33 17.35
N LYS A 42 6.91 5.37 16.35
CA LYS A 42 6.54 4.26 15.47
C LYS A 42 7.48 4.08 14.26
N THR A 43 8.20 5.11 13.81
CA THR A 43 9.15 5.00 12.69
C THR A 43 10.44 4.23 13.01
N ASP A 44 10.80 4.08 14.29
CA ASP A 44 12.02 3.36 14.71
C ASP A 44 11.75 1.88 15.12
N ALA A 45 10.59 1.32 14.77
CA ALA A 45 10.22 -0.06 15.10
C ALA A 45 9.60 -0.77 13.89
N ILE A 46 10.42 -1.06 12.88
CA ILE A 46 10.05 -1.95 11.78
C ILE A 46 10.24 -3.39 12.25
N GLU A 47 9.17 -4.07 12.63
CA GLU A 47 9.09 -5.53 12.51
C GLU A 47 7.94 -5.87 11.55
N GLU A 48 8.32 -6.46 10.42
CA GLU A 48 7.46 -7.13 9.45
C GLU A 48 6.58 -8.18 10.14
N ILE A 49 5.53 -8.70 9.48
CA ILE A 49 5.11 -10.08 9.77
C ILE A 49 6.36 -10.91 9.48
N LYS A 50 7.17 -11.18 10.51
CA LYS A 50 8.15 -12.23 10.44
C LYS A 50 7.30 -13.46 10.25
N ALA A 51 7.18 -13.90 9.00
CA ALA A 51 7.01 -15.31 8.75
C ALA A 51 8.12 -15.97 9.57
N SER A 52 7.79 -16.44 10.77
CA SER A 52 8.48 -17.59 11.29
C SER A 52 8.13 -18.64 10.26
N THR A 53 8.95 -18.75 9.21
CA THR A 53 8.88 -19.75 8.16
C THR A 53 9.22 -21.10 8.79
N SER A 54 8.46 -21.49 9.80
CA SER A 54 8.14 -22.87 10.11
C SER A 54 7.24 -23.34 8.97
N LYS A 55 7.82 -23.45 7.77
CA LYS A 55 7.18 -24.10 6.65
C LYS A 55 7.01 -25.56 7.06
N ILE A 56 5.81 -25.95 7.44
CA ILE A 56 5.50 -27.36 7.62
C ILE A 56 5.49 -27.96 6.22
N THR A 57 6.62 -28.51 5.81
CA THR A 57 6.83 -28.93 4.42
C THR A 57 6.22 -30.32 4.16
N LYS A 58 5.53 -30.91 5.14
CA LYS A 58 4.77 -32.15 4.99
C LYS A 58 4.00 -32.47 6.28
N ILE A 59 2.67 -32.36 6.25
CA ILE A 59 1.80 -32.84 7.35
C ILE A 59 1.66 -34.37 7.31
N SER A 60 1.79 -35.00 6.13
CA SER A 60 2.02 -36.45 5.98
C SER A 60 2.47 -36.81 4.57
N ASP A 61 2.95 -38.04 4.37
CA ASP A 61 3.22 -38.62 3.04
C ASP A 61 1.94 -38.86 2.19
N ALA A 62 0.75 -38.54 2.71
CA ALA A 62 -0.55 -38.92 2.13
C ALA A 62 -1.39 -37.75 1.59
N MET A 63 -0.89 -36.50 1.57
CA MET A 63 -1.68 -35.37 1.08
C MET A 63 -1.61 -35.23 -0.44
N ASP A 64 -2.45 -36.01 -1.12
CA ASP A 64 -2.89 -35.76 -2.51
C ASP A 64 -4.28 -35.05 -2.55
N CYS A 65 -4.75 -34.46 -1.43
CA CYS A 65 -6.08 -33.83 -1.29
C CYS A 65 -6.01 -32.46 -0.60
N ASP A 66 -6.85 -31.51 -1.04
CA ASP A 66 -6.91 -30.14 -0.51
C ASP A 66 -7.66 -30.06 0.82
N VAL A 67 -7.08 -29.38 1.81
CA VAL A 67 -7.81 -29.00 3.03
C VAL A 67 -8.80 -27.88 2.72
N LYS A 68 -10.08 -28.10 3.05
CA LYS A 68 -11.20 -27.20 2.81
C LYS A 68 -11.54 -26.33 4.01
N GLU A 69 -11.46 -26.88 5.22
CA GLU A 69 -11.69 -26.15 6.45
C GLU A 69 -10.89 -26.73 7.62
N THR A 70 -10.49 -25.87 8.57
CA THR A 70 -9.76 -26.24 9.78
C THR A 70 -10.36 -25.62 11.03
N ILE A 71 -10.59 -26.45 12.04
CA ILE A 71 -10.95 -26.01 13.39
C ILE A 71 -9.91 -26.48 14.40
N PHE A 72 -9.63 -25.61 15.38
CA PHE A 72 -8.74 -25.89 16.48
C PHE A 72 -9.51 -26.13 17.78
N ARG A 73 -9.12 -27.17 18.53
CA ARG A 73 -9.54 -27.38 19.91
C ARG A 73 -8.33 -27.76 20.75
N ASP A 74 -7.98 -26.89 21.69
CA ASP A 74 -6.75 -26.97 22.50
C ASP A 74 -5.48 -26.99 21.63
N ASP A 75 -4.72 -28.08 21.63
CA ASP A 75 -3.52 -28.27 20.81
C ASP A 75 -3.76 -29.22 19.63
N LEU A 76 -5.03 -29.45 19.25
CA LEU A 76 -5.41 -30.30 18.14
C LEU A 76 -6.04 -29.49 17.01
N ALA A 77 -5.62 -29.76 15.77
CA ALA A 77 -6.23 -29.29 14.55
C ALA A 77 -7.07 -30.41 13.92
N TYR A 78 -8.31 -30.12 13.55
CA TYR A 78 -9.22 -31.01 12.86
C TYR A 78 -9.47 -30.44 11.47
N LEU A 79 -9.19 -31.24 10.45
CA LEU A 79 -9.17 -30.82 9.06
C LEU A 79 -10.26 -31.56 8.29
N ALA A 80 -11.14 -30.82 7.63
CA ALA A 80 -11.92 -31.32 6.51
C ALA A 80 -10.99 -31.33 5.28
N ALA A 81 -10.47 -32.50 4.95
CA ALA A 81 -9.37 -32.66 3.99
C ALA A 81 -9.81 -33.08 2.59
N GLY A 82 -10.96 -32.59 2.11
CA GLY A 82 -11.49 -32.95 0.79
C GLY A 82 -11.59 -34.47 0.65
N CYS A 83 -10.99 -35.04 -0.40
CA CYS A 83 -10.95 -36.49 -0.63
C CYS A 83 -10.19 -37.32 0.42
N GLY A 84 -9.57 -36.69 1.43
CA GLY A 84 -8.93 -37.36 2.56
C GLY A 84 -9.80 -37.50 3.81
N GLY A 85 -11.05 -37.05 3.77
CA GLY A 85 -11.98 -37.10 4.91
C GLY A 85 -11.52 -36.22 6.09
N LEU A 86 -11.69 -36.72 7.31
CA LEU A 86 -11.24 -36.08 8.55
C LEU A 86 -9.77 -36.43 8.83
N ILE A 87 -8.94 -35.41 9.01
CA ILE A 87 -7.56 -35.57 9.53
C ILE A 87 -7.43 -34.83 10.86
N ILE A 88 -6.82 -35.48 11.85
CA ILE A 88 -6.58 -34.92 13.18
C ILE A 88 -5.08 -34.83 13.43
N CYS A 89 -4.60 -33.63 13.75
CA CYS A 89 -3.19 -33.33 13.98
C CYS A 89 -2.97 -32.76 15.38
N ASP A 90 -1.91 -33.22 16.06
CA ASP A 90 -1.34 -32.54 17.22
C ASP A 90 -0.44 -31.40 16.72
N VAL A 91 -0.80 -30.18 17.12
CA VAL A 91 -0.12 -28.93 16.76
C VAL A 91 0.51 -28.23 17.98
N SER A 92 0.67 -28.94 19.10
CA SER A 92 1.36 -28.43 20.30
C SER A 92 2.78 -27.92 19.99
N ASN A 93 3.42 -28.51 18.98
CA ASN A 93 4.60 -27.98 18.31
C ASN A 93 4.27 -27.61 16.86
N ILE A 94 3.92 -26.35 16.62
CA ILE A 94 3.58 -25.83 15.29
C ILE A 94 4.71 -25.99 14.25
N SER A 95 5.97 -26.11 14.66
CA SER A 95 7.07 -26.34 13.71
C SER A 95 7.17 -27.79 13.27
N ASN A 96 6.44 -28.70 13.93
CA ASN A 96 6.39 -30.12 13.62
C ASN A 96 5.03 -30.70 14.07
N PRO A 97 3.93 -30.38 13.37
CA PRO A 97 2.65 -30.98 13.64
C PRO A 97 2.69 -32.47 13.29
N VAL A 98 1.90 -33.26 14.02
CA VAL A 98 1.89 -34.71 13.88
C VAL A 98 0.47 -35.18 13.64
N LYS A 99 0.21 -35.85 12.52
CA LYS A 99 -1.06 -36.56 12.33
C LYS A 99 -1.21 -37.65 13.40
N ILE A 100 -2.28 -37.58 14.18
CA ILE A 100 -2.57 -38.54 15.25
C ILE A 100 -3.75 -39.44 14.93
N GLY A 101 -4.67 -38.99 14.08
CA GLY A 101 -5.87 -39.73 13.69
C GLY A 101 -6.34 -39.34 12.29
N GLU A 102 -7.09 -40.24 11.67
CA GLU A 102 -7.74 -40.03 10.38
C GLU A 102 -9.01 -40.87 10.30
N PHE A 103 -10.01 -40.36 9.58
CA PHE A 103 -11.20 -41.10 9.20
C PHE A 103 -11.60 -40.70 7.77
N ASP A 104 -11.78 -41.67 6.91
CA ASP A 104 -12.14 -41.47 5.50
C ASP A 104 -13.11 -42.59 5.09
N ASP A 105 -14.28 -42.20 4.58
CA ASP A 105 -15.30 -43.09 4.05
C ASP A 105 -15.40 -43.06 2.52
N GLY A 106 -14.52 -42.30 1.85
CA GLY A 106 -14.39 -42.19 0.40
C GLY A 106 -15.12 -40.99 -0.22
N TYR A 107 -15.80 -40.17 0.58
CA TYR A 107 -16.42 -38.91 0.15
C TYR A 107 -15.51 -37.70 0.46
N SER A 108 -15.91 -36.52 -0.03
CA SER A 108 -15.14 -35.30 0.13
C SER A 108 -15.64 -34.49 1.32
N ALA A 109 -14.77 -34.24 2.31
CA ALA A 109 -15.07 -33.37 3.44
C ALA A 109 -14.86 -31.88 3.07
N PHE A 110 -15.89 -31.06 3.23
CA PHE A 110 -15.89 -29.62 2.90
C PHE A 110 -15.91 -28.74 4.14
N GLY A 111 -16.92 -28.91 4.99
CA GLY A 111 -17.11 -28.16 6.23
C GLY A 111 -16.98 -29.03 7.48
N ILE A 112 -16.67 -28.41 8.62
CA ILE A 112 -16.43 -29.10 9.88
C ILE A 112 -16.91 -28.27 11.08
N ASP A 113 -17.52 -28.92 12.07
CA ASP A 113 -17.77 -28.30 13.38
C ASP A 113 -17.59 -29.32 14.52
N ILE A 114 -17.34 -28.84 15.74
CA ILE A 114 -17.04 -29.65 16.92
C ILE A 114 -17.96 -29.28 18.07
N SER A 115 -18.72 -30.26 18.55
CA SER A 115 -19.54 -30.13 19.76
C SER A 115 -19.33 -31.29 20.72
N GLY A 116 -18.88 -30.98 21.93
CA GLY A 116 -18.60 -31.97 22.96
C GLY A 116 -17.49 -32.94 22.53
N SER A 117 -17.79 -34.24 22.46
CA SER A 117 -16.85 -35.30 22.07
C SER A 117 -17.02 -35.75 20.62
N TYR A 118 -17.75 -34.98 19.81
CA TYR A 118 -18.04 -35.32 18.42
C TYR A 118 -17.55 -34.23 17.48
N VAL A 119 -17.16 -34.65 16.29
CA VAL A 119 -16.98 -33.80 15.12
C VAL A 119 -18.05 -34.12 14.09
N TYR A 120 -18.54 -33.09 13.45
CA TYR A 120 -19.59 -33.10 12.45
C TYR A 120 -18.95 -32.64 11.15
N ILE A 121 -19.07 -33.44 10.10
CA ILE A 121 -18.44 -33.18 8.81
C ILE A 121 -19.54 -33.03 7.76
N ALA A 122 -19.50 -31.92 7.04
CA ALA A 122 -20.18 -31.77 5.77
C ALA A 122 -19.42 -32.59 4.72
N ASN A 123 -19.89 -33.81 4.46
CA ASN A 123 -19.19 -34.83 3.70
C ASN A 123 -19.59 -34.84 2.20
N GLY A 124 -19.97 -33.69 1.65
CA GLY A 124 -20.42 -33.55 0.27
C GLY A 124 -21.60 -34.49 -0.02
N TYR A 125 -21.48 -35.30 -1.07
CA TYR A 125 -22.46 -36.34 -1.45
C TYR A 125 -22.63 -37.48 -0.41
N GLY A 126 -21.85 -37.49 0.67
CA GLY A 126 -22.04 -38.40 1.80
C GLY A 126 -22.96 -37.82 2.90
N GLY A 127 -23.45 -36.60 2.71
CA GLY A 127 -24.31 -35.87 3.65
C GLY A 127 -23.59 -35.44 4.93
N LEU A 128 -24.31 -35.39 6.05
CA LEU A 128 -23.73 -35.13 7.37
C LEU A 128 -23.12 -36.42 7.95
N GLU A 129 -21.84 -36.37 8.30
CA GLU A 129 -21.16 -37.43 9.02
C GLU A 129 -20.81 -37.04 10.47
N ILE A 130 -21.10 -37.93 11.42
CA ILE A 130 -20.86 -37.69 12.85
C ILE A 130 -19.85 -38.70 13.39
N ILE A 131 -18.74 -38.18 13.92
CA ILE A 131 -17.59 -38.97 14.34
C ILE A 131 -17.30 -38.71 15.83
N ASP A 132 -17.22 -39.78 16.63
CA ASP A 132 -16.74 -39.74 18.00
C ASP A 132 -15.22 -39.56 18.03
N ILE A 133 -14.79 -38.50 18.69
CA ILE A 133 -13.39 -38.09 18.87
C ILE A 133 -12.98 -38.10 20.35
N SER A 134 -13.64 -38.92 21.17
CA SER A 134 -13.26 -39.17 22.57
C SER A 134 -11.83 -39.72 22.69
N GLU A 135 -11.39 -40.50 21.69
CA GLU A 135 -9.99 -40.86 21.47
C GLU A 135 -9.54 -40.27 20.11
N PRO A 136 -8.98 -39.04 20.05
CA PRO A 136 -8.64 -38.38 18.79
C PRO A 136 -7.69 -39.15 17.87
N SER A 137 -6.91 -40.09 18.42
CA SER A 137 -6.06 -40.99 17.62
C SER A 137 -6.81 -42.14 16.94
N LYS A 138 -8.10 -42.31 17.26
CA LYS A 138 -8.99 -43.36 16.74
C LYS A 138 -10.41 -42.80 16.59
N PRO A 139 -10.61 -41.85 15.67
CA PRO A 139 -11.95 -41.37 15.34
C PRO A 139 -12.85 -42.53 14.91
N VAL A 140 -14.11 -42.53 15.34
CA VAL A 140 -15.09 -43.56 15.01
C VAL A 140 -16.40 -42.92 14.53
N LYS A 141 -16.84 -43.22 13.30
CA LYS A 141 -18.18 -42.86 12.83
C LYS A 141 -19.25 -43.46 13.73
N VAL A 142 -20.17 -42.63 14.21
CA VAL A 142 -21.28 -43.04 15.08
C VAL A 142 -22.65 -42.76 14.46
N GLY A 143 -22.76 -41.78 13.56
CA GLY A 143 -24.01 -41.40 12.91
C GLY A 143 -23.78 -40.82 11.51
N GLN A 144 -24.85 -40.78 10.72
CA GLN A 144 -24.87 -40.19 9.38
C GLN A 144 -26.31 -39.81 8.99
N ILE A 145 -26.45 -38.73 8.24
CA ILE A 145 -27.61 -38.42 7.39
C ILE A 145 -27.12 -38.32 5.96
N ASP A 146 -27.77 -39.02 5.05
CA ASP A 146 -27.52 -39.00 3.61
C ASP A 146 -28.87 -39.21 2.91
N ASP A 147 -29.44 -38.12 2.43
CA ASP A 147 -30.72 -38.04 1.73
C ASP A 147 -30.54 -37.91 0.20
N GLY A 148 -29.29 -37.83 -0.27
CA GLY A 148 -28.91 -37.65 -1.67
C GLY A 148 -28.48 -36.22 -2.04
N GLY A 149 -28.47 -35.29 -1.08
CA GLY A 149 -27.93 -33.92 -1.21
C GLY A 149 -26.40 -33.86 -1.34
N GLU A 150 -25.86 -32.64 -1.45
CA GLU A 150 -24.42 -32.36 -1.34
C GLU A 150 -24.18 -31.27 -0.29
N VAL A 151 -23.81 -31.72 0.91
CA VAL A 151 -23.61 -30.86 2.08
C VAL A 151 -22.21 -30.24 2.04
N LEU A 152 -22.17 -28.91 2.00
CA LEU A 152 -20.95 -28.11 1.85
C LEU A 152 -20.45 -27.52 3.18
N ASP A 153 -21.36 -27.19 4.09
CA ASP A 153 -21.02 -26.56 5.36
C ASP A 153 -21.92 -27.04 6.51
N VAL A 154 -21.43 -26.97 7.74
CA VAL A 154 -22.14 -27.41 8.94
C VAL A 154 -21.87 -26.48 10.12
N SER A 155 -22.93 -26.06 10.80
CA SER A 155 -22.85 -25.33 12.08
C SER A 155 -23.69 -26.03 13.13
N VAL A 156 -23.12 -26.26 14.33
CA VAL A 156 -23.76 -27.00 15.42
C VAL A 156 -24.11 -26.07 16.58
N SER A 157 -25.38 -26.06 16.96
CA SER A 157 -25.86 -25.30 18.11
C SER A 157 -26.76 -26.15 19.00
N GLY A 158 -26.29 -26.41 20.22
CA GLY A 158 -27.00 -27.22 21.21
C GLY A 158 -27.22 -28.66 20.73
N SER A 159 -28.48 -29.01 20.48
CA SER A 159 -28.90 -30.36 20.05
C SER A 159 -29.18 -30.44 18.55
N TYR A 160 -28.77 -29.44 17.77
CA TYR A 160 -29.07 -29.36 16.35
C TYR A 160 -27.80 -29.10 15.53
N ALA A 161 -27.71 -29.76 14.38
CA ALA A 161 -26.77 -29.41 13.31
C ALA A 161 -27.57 -28.73 12.19
N TYR A 162 -27.02 -27.66 11.65
CA TYR A 162 -27.59 -26.87 10.57
C TYR A 162 -26.65 -26.99 9.39
N LEU A 163 -27.17 -27.45 8.26
CA LEU A 163 -26.38 -27.84 7.10
C LEU A 163 -26.65 -26.88 5.95
N GLY A 164 -25.58 -26.46 5.28
CA GLY A 164 -25.67 -25.87 3.95
C GLY A 164 -25.58 -26.96 2.90
N ASP A 165 -26.70 -27.26 2.25
CA ASP A 165 -26.78 -28.21 1.14
C ASP A 165 -26.90 -27.47 -0.20
N SER A 166 -26.09 -27.89 -1.18
CA SER A 166 -26.01 -27.25 -2.50
C SER A 166 -27.24 -27.51 -3.41
N PHE A 167 -28.05 -28.52 -3.10
CA PHE A 167 -29.29 -28.85 -3.80
C PHE A 167 -30.54 -28.54 -2.98
N ASP A 168 -30.51 -28.80 -1.68
CA ASP A 168 -31.69 -28.77 -0.81
C ASP A 168 -31.73 -27.56 0.14
N GLY A 169 -30.69 -26.72 0.12
CA GLY A 169 -30.65 -25.43 0.80
C GLY A 169 -30.25 -25.54 2.27
N LEU A 170 -31.10 -25.08 3.19
CA LEU A 170 -30.86 -25.20 4.63
C LEU A 170 -31.53 -26.47 5.16
N GLU A 171 -30.75 -27.39 5.71
CA GLU A 171 -31.27 -28.54 6.46
C GLU A 171 -30.99 -28.41 7.96
N ILE A 172 -31.91 -28.92 8.77
CA ILE A 172 -31.79 -28.92 10.23
C ILE A 172 -31.95 -30.34 10.75
N VAL A 173 -30.94 -30.81 11.47
CA VAL A 173 -30.83 -32.18 11.98
C VAL A 173 -30.81 -32.17 13.50
N ASP A 174 -31.73 -32.90 14.12
CA ASP A 174 -31.68 -33.25 15.55
C ASP A 174 -30.54 -34.25 15.79
N ILE A 175 -29.56 -33.81 16.56
CA ILE A 175 -28.36 -34.56 16.95
C ILE A 175 -28.34 -34.84 18.48
N SER A 176 -29.49 -34.76 19.15
CA SER A 176 -29.61 -35.08 20.58
C SER A 176 -29.18 -36.51 20.92
N ASP A 177 -29.31 -37.43 19.95
CA ASP A 177 -28.65 -38.72 19.90
C ASP A 177 -27.73 -38.79 18.67
N PRO A 178 -26.42 -38.50 18.81
CA PRO A 178 -25.46 -38.51 17.70
C PRO A 178 -25.34 -39.85 16.97
N THR A 179 -25.82 -40.95 17.57
CA THR A 179 -25.81 -42.28 16.94
C THR A 179 -27.03 -42.55 16.07
N ASN A 180 -28.04 -41.68 16.17
CA ASN A 180 -29.30 -41.76 15.45
C ASN A 180 -29.81 -40.35 15.12
N PRO A 181 -29.02 -39.57 14.34
CA PRO A 181 -29.42 -38.24 13.93
C PRO A 181 -30.72 -38.30 13.11
N LYS A 182 -31.48 -37.21 13.12
CA LYS A 182 -32.73 -37.10 12.35
C LYS A 182 -32.88 -35.71 11.78
N GLU A 183 -33.00 -35.63 10.48
CA GLU A 183 -33.49 -34.42 9.82
C GLU A 183 -34.91 -34.09 10.32
N ILE A 184 -35.14 -32.82 10.65
CA ILE A 184 -36.40 -32.32 11.20
C ILE A 184 -37.00 -31.17 10.39
N ALA A 185 -36.21 -30.50 9.56
CA ALA A 185 -36.65 -29.44 8.66
C ALA A 185 -35.67 -29.26 7.50
N GLU A 186 -36.21 -28.82 6.37
CA GLU A 186 -35.49 -28.42 5.16
C GLU A 186 -36.04 -27.08 4.67
N HIS A 187 -35.22 -26.30 3.99
CA HIS A 187 -35.64 -25.08 3.30
C HIS A 187 -34.82 -24.84 2.03
N ASP A 188 -35.49 -24.98 0.89
CA ASP A 188 -34.99 -24.61 -0.44
C ASP A 188 -35.67 -23.31 -0.91
N ASP A 189 -34.87 -22.34 -1.38
CA ASP A 189 -35.34 -21.08 -1.95
C ASP A 189 -35.75 -21.20 -3.43
N GLY A 190 -35.54 -22.38 -4.04
CA GLY A 190 -35.89 -22.75 -5.40
C GLY A 190 -34.96 -22.18 -6.49
N ALA A 191 -33.85 -21.55 -6.09
CA ALA A 191 -32.92 -20.85 -6.98
C ALA A 191 -31.45 -21.26 -6.81
N GLY A 192 -31.15 -22.15 -5.86
CA GLY A 192 -29.86 -22.82 -5.67
C GLY A 192 -29.58 -23.07 -4.19
N GLY A 193 -28.58 -23.90 -3.89
CA GLY A 193 -28.30 -24.27 -2.50
C GLY A 193 -27.51 -23.27 -1.67
N CYS A 194 -27.27 -23.68 -0.42
CA CYS A 194 -26.58 -22.94 0.62
C CYS A 194 -25.11 -23.39 0.69
N GLU A 195 -24.16 -22.48 0.44
CA GLU A 195 -22.72 -22.79 0.42
C GLU A 195 -22.04 -22.53 1.78
N GLY A 196 -22.62 -21.68 2.63
CA GLY A 196 -22.04 -21.35 3.93
C GLY A 196 -23.09 -21.01 4.98
N ILE A 197 -22.85 -21.43 6.22
CA ILE A 197 -23.79 -21.27 7.34
C ILE A 197 -23.09 -20.98 8.66
N ILE A 198 -23.65 -20.06 9.43
CA ILE A 198 -23.28 -19.87 10.83
C ILE A 198 -24.51 -19.63 11.69
N VAL A 199 -24.52 -20.25 12.88
CA VAL A 199 -25.61 -20.10 13.85
C VAL A 199 -25.15 -19.28 15.04
N PHE A 200 -25.91 -18.23 15.36
CA PHE A 200 -25.68 -17.43 16.56
C PHE A 200 -27.00 -17.05 17.23
N GLY A 201 -27.13 -17.41 18.51
CA GLY A 201 -28.35 -17.21 19.27
C GLY A 201 -29.54 -17.98 18.66
N SER A 202 -30.59 -17.23 18.30
CA SER A 202 -31.81 -17.75 17.69
C SER A 202 -31.83 -17.62 16.16
N TYR A 203 -30.69 -17.33 15.53
CA TYR A 203 -30.62 -17.06 14.10
C TYR A 203 -29.60 -17.94 13.38
N ALA A 204 -29.96 -18.37 12.17
CA ALA A 204 -29.03 -18.94 11.20
C ALA A 204 -28.80 -17.93 10.08
N TYR A 205 -27.53 -17.64 9.82
CA TYR A 205 -27.08 -16.73 8.77
C TYR A 205 -26.47 -17.56 7.65
N THR A 206 -26.97 -17.39 6.43
CA THR A 206 -26.75 -18.36 5.35
C THR A 206 -26.38 -17.68 4.03
N ALA A 207 -25.49 -18.31 3.27
CA ALA A 207 -25.01 -17.85 1.98
C ALA A 207 -25.65 -18.71 0.89
N PHE A 208 -26.78 -18.24 0.37
CA PHE A 208 -27.46 -18.86 -0.76
C PHE A 208 -26.99 -18.23 -2.07
N TYR A 209 -27.28 -18.94 -3.16
CA TYR A 209 -27.09 -18.42 -4.51
C TYR A 209 -27.86 -17.10 -4.76
N THR A 210 -29.02 -16.93 -4.12
CA THR A 210 -29.87 -15.73 -4.27
C THR A 210 -29.48 -14.58 -3.36
N GLY A 211 -28.82 -14.86 -2.23
CA GLY A 211 -28.64 -13.85 -1.20
C GLY A 211 -27.98 -14.35 0.06
N PHE A 212 -27.71 -13.38 0.92
CA PHE A 212 -27.51 -13.62 2.34
C PHE A 212 -28.89 -13.67 3.01
N LEU A 213 -29.29 -14.85 3.49
CA LEU A 213 -30.59 -15.07 4.14
C LEU A 213 -30.39 -15.23 5.64
N ILE A 214 -31.32 -14.66 6.41
CA ILE A 214 -31.38 -14.82 7.87
C ILE A 214 -32.65 -15.56 8.23
N PHE A 215 -32.49 -16.67 8.95
CA PHE A 215 -33.59 -17.49 9.46
C PHE A 215 -33.73 -17.31 10.97
N ASP A 216 -34.95 -17.12 11.46
CA ASP A 216 -35.28 -17.36 12.86
C ASP A 216 -35.44 -18.87 13.07
N ILE A 217 -34.60 -19.41 13.95
CA ILE A 217 -34.51 -20.83 14.31
C ILE A 217 -34.90 -21.06 15.78
N SER A 218 -35.67 -20.15 16.37
CA SER A 218 -36.21 -20.31 17.73
C SER A 218 -37.09 -21.57 17.86
N ASP A 219 -37.71 -22.00 16.75
CA ASP A 219 -38.27 -23.34 16.56
C ASP A 219 -37.52 -24.04 15.41
N PRO A 220 -36.52 -24.88 15.69
CA PRO A 220 -35.73 -25.56 14.67
C PRO A 220 -36.55 -26.50 13.75
N SER A 221 -37.78 -26.86 14.13
CA SER A 221 -38.66 -27.67 13.28
C SER A 221 -39.48 -26.84 12.29
N ASN A 222 -39.43 -25.52 12.40
CA ASN A 222 -40.11 -24.57 11.52
C ASN A 222 -39.28 -23.29 11.39
N PRO A 223 -38.13 -23.33 10.67
CA PRO A 223 -37.31 -22.16 10.43
C PRO A 223 -38.04 -21.15 9.55
N GLU A 224 -37.96 -19.86 9.89
CA GLU A 224 -38.62 -18.79 9.14
C GLU A 224 -37.62 -17.78 8.61
N ILE A 225 -37.66 -17.48 7.31
CA ILE A 225 -36.87 -16.37 6.74
C ILE A 225 -37.41 -15.06 7.31
N ILE A 226 -36.55 -14.28 7.96
CA ILE A 226 -36.90 -12.96 8.49
C ILE A 226 -36.38 -11.82 7.62
N SER A 227 -35.29 -12.02 6.90
CA SER A 227 -34.69 -11.01 6.02
C SER A 227 -33.75 -11.63 4.98
N GLN A 228 -33.47 -10.86 3.92
CA GLN A 228 -32.60 -11.24 2.82
C GLN A 228 -31.88 -10.01 2.26
N ILE A 229 -30.60 -10.18 1.94
CA ILE A 229 -29.83 -9.24 1.11
C ILE A 229 -29.48 -9.95 -0.19
N GLU A 230 -29.94 -9.41 -1.32
CA GLU A 230 -29.67 -10.00 -2.65
C GLU A 230 -28.16 -10.01 -2.97
N GLY A 231 -27.70 -11.08 -3.60
CA GLY A 231 -26.31 -11.24 -4.04
C GLY A 231 -25.83 -12.68 -3.92
N ARG A 232 -24.87 -13.09 -4.75
CA ARG A 232 -24.30 -14.43 -4.64
C ARG A 232 -23.14 -14.43 -3.65
N TYR A 233 -23.32 -15.09 -2.51
CA TYR A 233 -22.32 -15.25 -1.47
C TYR A 233 -21.91 -16.72 -1.36
N ILE A 234 -20.68 -16.98 -0.93
CA ILE A 234 -20.09 -18.34 -0.89
C ILE A 234 -19.53 -18.73 0.47
N SER A 235 -19.24 -17.75 1.33
CA SER A 235 -18.69 -18.01 2.67
C SER A 235 -19.16 -16.94 3.65
N ILE A 236 -19.29 -17.34 4.91
CA ILE A 236 -19.77 -16.51 6.01
C ILE A 236 -18.80 -16.63 7.19
N SER A 237 -18.54 -15.50 7.84
CA SER A 237 -17.89 -15.47 9.16
C SER A 237 -18.58 -14.43 10.05
N LEU A 238 -18.52 -14.63 11.36
CA LEU A 238 -19.21 -13.81 12.35
C LEU A 238 -18.20 -13.21 13.35
N ASP A 239 -18.32 -11.91 13.60
CA ASP A 239 -17.74 -11.26 14.77
C ASP A 239 -18.86 -10.99 15.78
N GLU A 240 -18.99 -11.90 16.74
CA GLU A 240 -20.01 -11.84 17.80
C GLU A 240 -19.90 -10.57 18.65
N SER A 241 -18.69 -9.99 18.75
CA SER A 241 -18.46 -8.83 19.62
C SER A 241 -19.01 -7.53 19.03
N LYS A 242 -19.09 -7.47 17.69
CA LYS A 242 -19.56 -6.29 16.93
C LYS A 242 -20.94 -6.47 16.34
N GLU A 243 -21.54 -7.67 16.44
CA GLU A 243 -22.78 -8.02 15.74
C GLU A 243 -22.63 -7.78 14.23
N TYR A 244 -21.48 -8.16 13.67
CA TYR A 244 -21.18 -8.08 12.24
C TYR A 244 -21.01 -9.46 11.63
N VAL A 245 -21.65 -9.65 10.49
CA VAL A 245 -21.42 -10.80 9.61
C VAL A 245 -20.63 -10.33 8.40
N TYR A 246 -19.60 -11.08 8.06
CA TYR A 246 -18.79 -10.84 6.90
C TYR A 246 -19.07 -11.94 5.89
N VAL A 247 -19.46 -11.53 4.69
CA VAL A 247 -19.81 -12.45 3.62
C VAL A 247 -18.86 -12.27 2.45
N VAL A 248 -18.36 -13.39 1.95
CA VAL A 248 -17.54 -13.43 0.74
C VAL A 248 -18.47 -13.51 -0.47
N LYS A 249 -18.36 -12.54 -1.36
CA LYS A 249 -19.18 -12.43 -2.56
C LYS A 249 -18.48 -13.09 -3.74
N TYR A 250 -19.22 -13.94 -4.46
CA TYR A 250 -18.68 -14.71 -5.58
C TYR A 250 -18.06 -13.80 -6.65
N HIS A 251 -16.77 -14.00 -6.95
CA HIS A 251 -15.98 -13.21 -7.90
C HIS A 251 -15.96 -11.69 -7.65
N ALA A 252 -15.96 -11.25 -6.39
CA ALA A 252 -15.86 -9.82 -6.08
C ALA A 252 -14.95 -9.52 -4.88
N GLY A 253 -15.42 -9.77 -3.66
CA GLY A 253 -14.78 -9.25 -2.46
C GLY A 253 -15.59 -9.59 -1.22
N VAL A 254 -15.56 -8.70 -0.23
CA VAL A 254 -16.23 -8.91 1.05
C VAL A 254 -17.26 -7.82 1.29
N SER A 255 -18.43 -8.23 1.77
CA SER A 255 -19.44 -7.34 2.33
C SER A 255 -19.48 -7.50 3.86
N ILE A 256 -19.45 -6.39 4.58
CA ILE A 256 -19.62 -6.31 6.04
C ILE A 256 -21.06 -5.91 6.30
N ILE A 257 -21.79 -6.76 7.04
CA ILE A 257 -23.21 -6.63 7.28
C ILE A 257 -23.45 -6.45 8.78
N ASP A 258 -24.11 -5.36 9.15
CA ASP A 258 -24.64 -5.14 10.49
C ASP A 258 -25.86 -6.01 10.72
N ILE A 259 -25.80 -6.86 11.75
CA ILE A 259 -26.87 -7.79 12.14
C ILE A 259 -27.42 -7.48 13.54
N SER A 260 -27.19 -6.27 14.07
CA SER A 260 -27.76 -5.82 15.35
C SER A 260 -29.30 -5.83 15.36
N ASP A 261 -29.92 -5.67 14.17
CA ASP A 261 -31.32 -6.01 13.91
C ASP A 261 -31.42 -7.06 12.79
N PRO A 262 -31.52 -8.35 13.11
CA PRO A 262 -31.62 -9.43 12.12
C PRO A 262 -32.84 -9.30 11.18
N SER A 263 -33.87 -8.54 11.56
CA SER A 263 -35.04 -8.30 10.68
C SER A 263 -34.81 -7.19 9.66
N SER A 264 -33.74 -6.42 9.81
CA SER A 264 -33.35 -5.31 8.94
C SER A 264 -31.82 -5.20 8.85
N PRO A 265 -31.11 -6.23 8.33
CA PRO A 265 -29.66 -6.20 8.22
C PRO A 265 -29.21 -5.13 7.22
N GLU A 266 -28.08 -4.47 7.49
CA GLU A 266 -27.57 -3.38 6.66
C GLU A 266 -26.14 -3.67 6.18
N VAL A 267 -25.89 -3.55 4.88
CA VAL A 267 -24.52 -3.59 4.35
C VAL A 267 -23.81 -2.30 4.73
N VAL A 268 -22.86 -2.40 5.66
CA VAL A 268 -22.08 -1.27 6.16
C VAL A 268 -20.97 -0.90 5.19
N LYS A 269 -20.31 -1.91 4.60
CA LYS A 269 -19.19 -1.71 3.70
C LYS A 269 -19.06 -2.87 2.72
N GLU A 270 -18.69 -2.54 1.49
CA GLU A 270 -18.12 -3.50 0.54
C GLU A 270 -16.69 -3.07 0.22
N PHE A 271 -15.77 -4.03 0.17
CA PHE A 271 -14.43 -3.79 -0.36
C PHE A 271 -14.03 -4.94 -1.28
N TYR A 272 -13.39 -4.57 -2.38
CA TYR A 272 -13.07 -5.48 -3.47
C TYR A 272 -11.67 -6.06 -3.26
N SER A 273 -11.51 -7.33 -3.60
CA SER A 273 -10.20 -7.91 -3.80
C SER A 273 -10.00 -8.08 -5.31
N SER A 274 -8.90 -7.58 -5.84
CA SER A 274 -8.44 -7.94 -7.18
C SER A 274 -8.25 -9.46 -7.26
N LEU A 275 -8.27 -10.02 -8.48
CA LEU A 275 -7.97 -11.43 -8.69
C LEU A 275 -6.65 -11.84 -7.99
N PRO A 276 -6.58 -13.05 -7.40
CA PRO A 276 -7.66 -14.04 -7.29
C PRO A 276 -8.68 -13.67 -6.19
N TYR A 277 -9.94 -14.08 -6.38
CA TYR A 277 -11.02 -13.73 -5.47
C TYR A 277 -10.95 -14.51 -4.16
N PRO A 278 -11.42 -13.92 -3.04
CA PRO A 278 -11.52 -14.62 -1.77
C PRO A 278 -12.48 -15.81 -1.84
N GLU A 279 -12.10 -16.91 -1.19
CA GLU A 279 -12.93 -18.09 -0.92
C GLU A 279 -13.47 -18.05 0.51
N LYS A 280 -12.64 -17.59 1.46
CA LYS A 280 -12.99 -17.48 2.88
C LYS A 280 -12.36 -16.23 3.49
N ALA A 281 -12.96 -15.75 4.57
CA ALA A 281 -12.49 -14.57 5.28
C ALA A 281 -12.54 -14.80 6.80
N PHE A 282 -11.53 -14.31 7.49
CA PHE A 282 -11.41 -14.30 8.94
C PHE A 282 -11.14 -12.87 9.42
N PHE A 283 -11.75 -12.49 10.55
CA PHE A 283 -11.69 -11.13 11.06
C PHE A 283 -11.23 -11.14 12.50
N SER A 284 -10.29 -10.25 12.81
CA SER A 284 -9.76 -10.09 14.16
C SER A 284 -9.53 -8.63 14.45
N GLU A 285 -10.28 -8.09 15.41
CA GLU A 285 -10.22 -6.70 15.84
C GLU A 285 -10.36 -5.71 14.66
N ASP A 286 -9.24 -5.15 14.22
CA ASP A 286 -9.15 -4.11 13.19
C ASP A 286 -8.67 -4.66 11.84
N LEU A 287 -8.60 -5.99 11.69
CA LEU A 287 -8.04 -6.66 10.52
C LEU A 287 -9.03 -7.65 9.89
N ALA A 288 -9.02 -7.67 8.56
CA ALA A 288 -9.66 -8.68 7.75
C ALA A 288 -8.58 -9.49 7.01
N PHE A 289 -8.63 -10.81 7.13
CA PHE A 289 -7.74 -11.74 6.46
C PHE A 289 -8.55 -12.56 5.46
N LEU A 290 -8.15 -12.53 4.19
CA LEU A 290 -8.87 -13.16 3.09
C LEU A 290 -8.02 -14.29 2.51
N ALA A 291 -8.55 -15.51 2.48
CA ALA A 291 -7.98 -16.61 1.71
C ALA A 291 -8.39 -16.46 0.24
N CYS A 292 -7.45 -16.15 -0.64
CA CYS A 292 -7.67 -15.81 -2.05
C CYS A 292 -7.15 -16.91 -2.98
N GLY A 293 -7.44 -18.18 -2.69
CA GLY A 293 -7.08 -19.30 -3.56
C GLY A 293 -5.58 -19.31 -3.93
N SER A 294 -5.27 -19.32 -5.23
CA SER A 294 -3.87 -19.30 -5.70
C SER A 294 -3.11 -18.00 -5.41
N GLY A 295 -3.80 -16.95 -4.95
CA GLY A 295 -3.21 -15.66 -4.55
C GLY A 295 -2.76 -15.65 -3.09
N GLY A 296 -2.99 -16.75 -2.36
CA GLY A 296 -2.63 -16.87 -0.96
C GLY A 296 -3.54 -16.08 -0.04
N MET A 297 -2.96 -15.25 0.83
CA MET A 297 -3.74 -14.46 1.79
C MET A 297 -3.58 -12.97 1.52
N LYS A 298 -4.69 -12.23 1.53
CA LYS A 298 -4.69 -10.77 1.56
C LYS A 298 -5.17 -10.25 2.91
N VAL A 299 -4.58 -9.16 3.38
CA VAL A 299 -4.91 -8.55 4.68
C VAL A 299 -5.35 -7.12 4.46
N PHE A 300 -6.45 -6.72 5.10
CA PHE A 300 -7.01 -5.38 5.05
C PHE A 300 -7.17 -4.81 6.45
N ASN A 301 -6.98 -3.49 6.57
CA ASN A 301 -7.29 -2.71 7.75
C ASN A 301 -8.76 -2.31 7.69
N ILE A 302 -9.50 -2.71 8.71
CA ILE A 302 -10.93 -2.41 8.88
C ILE A 302 -11.21 -1.64 10.18
N SER A 303 -10.19 -1.02 10.80
CA SER A 303 -10.37 -0.13 11.96
C SER A 303 -11.26 1.07 11.67
N ASP A 304 -11.25 1.54 10.42
CA ASP A 304 -12.14 2.58 9.90
C ASP A 304 -12.83 2.06 8.63
N LEU A 305 -14.12 1.76 8.73
CA LEU A 305 -14.90 1.20 7.62
C LEU A 305 -15.11 2.21 6.47
N GLU A 306 -14.95 3.51 6.72
CA GLU A 306 -14.96 4.51 5.65
C GLU A 306 -13.68 4.43 4.81
N ALA A 307 -12.56 4.03 5.43
CA ALA A 307 -11.23 3.98 4.84
C ALA A 307 -10.59 2.58 5.00
N VAL A 308 -11.28 1.54 4.52
CA VAL A 308 -10.72 0.18 4.46
C VAL A 308 -9.50 0.19 3.53
N GLY A 309 -8.35 -0.19 4.05
CA GLY A 309 -7.08 -0.17 3.31
C GLY A 309 -6.47 -1.55 3.19
N TYR A 310 -6.00 -1.91 2.00
CA TYR A 310 -5.16 -3.10 1.84
C TYR A 310 -3.83 -2.91 2.59
N ILE A 311 -3.34 -3.97 3.25
CA ILE A 311 -2.15 -3.93 4.09
C ILE A 311 -1.03 -4.78 3.50
N TYR A 312 -1.36 -6.01 3.12
CA TYR A 312 -0.37 -7.04 2.89
C TYR A 312 -0.94 -8.20 2.09
N GLN A 313 -0.09 -8.84 1.29
CA GLN A 313 -0.34 -10.14 0.68
C GLN A 313 0.77 -11.11 1.04
N TYR A 314 0.35 -12.31 1.40
CA TYR A 314 1.20 -13.46 1.53
C TYR A 314 1.01 -14.33 0.29
N ASP A 315 1.99 -14.32 -0.61
CA ASP A 315 1.96 -15.14 -1.81
C ASP A 315 2.13 -16.62 -1.46
N TYR A 316 1.09 -17.38 -1.74
CA TYR A 316 1.05 -18.80 -1.46
C TYR A 316 1.67 -19.57 -2.63
N ASN A 317 3.00 -19.54 -2.70
CA ASN A 317 3.82 -20.07 -3.81
C ASN A 317 3.66 -21.58 -4.11
N LEU A 318 2.82 -22.33 -3.37
CA LEU A 318 2.79 -23.80 -3.40
C LEU A 318 1.38 -24.43 -3.40
N GLY A 319 0.29 -23.65 -3.42
CA GLY A 319 -1.05 -24.23 -3.36
C GLY A 319 -2.21 -23.25 -3.51
N ILE A 320 -3.40 -23.69 -3.08
CA ILE A 320 -4.64 -22.90 -3.05
C ILE A 320 -4.99 -22.63 -1.59
N ALA A 321 -5.14 -21.38 -1.18
CA ALA A 321 -5.67 -21.01 0.13
C ALA A 321 -7.21 -21.15 0.12
N ASN A 322 -7.74 -22.19 0.76
CA ASN A 322 -9.18 -22.45 0.85
C ASN A 322 -9.80 -21.88 2.13
N ASP A 323 -9.08 -21.94 3.24
CA ASP A 323 -9.56 -21.51 4.55
C ASP A 323 -8.52 -20.71 5.31
N ILE A 324 -9.02 -19.88 6.23
CA ILE A 324 -8.22 -19.00 7.07
C ILE A 324 -8.87 -18.87 8.44
N THR A 325 -8.07 -19.08 9.48
CA THR A 325 -8.56 -19.10 10.87
C THR A 325 -7.48 -18.65 11.85
N GLU A 326 -7.81 -18.56 13.13
CA GLU A 326 -6.88 -18.23 14.20
C GLU A 326 -6.54 -19.44 15.07
N TYR A 327 -5.26 -19.54 15.44
CA TYR A 327 -4.77 -20.46 16.46
C TYR A 327 -3.84 -19.73 17.42
N LYS A 328 -4.31 -19.49 18.65
CA LYS A 328 -3.58 -18.79 19.73
C LYS A 328 -3.16 -17.36 19.34
N SER A 329 -2.02 -17.22 18.71
CA SER A 329 -1.43 -15.94 18.29
C SER A 329 -0.96 -16.00 16.84
N TYR A 330 -1.50 -16.97 16.10
CA TYR A 330 -1.17 -17.26 14.73
C TYR A 330 -2.43 -17.18 13.88
N ILE A 331 -2.29 -16.58 12.69
CA ILE A 331 -3.24 -16.82 11.60
C ILE A 331 -2.80 -18.09 10.91
N VAL A 332 -3.76 -18.97 10.63
CA VAL A 332 -3.53 -20.25 9.97
C VAL A 332 -4.22 -20.21 8.62
N ILE A 333 -3.45 -20.44 7.56
CA ILE A 333 -3.97 -20.64 6.21
C ILE A 333 -4.00 -22.13 5.95
N SER A 334 -5.13 -22.60 5.43
CA SER A 334 -5.34 -24.01 5.09
C SER A 334 -5.61 -24.15 3.60
N GLY A 335 -4.86 -25.03 2.94
CA GLY A 335 -5.16 -25.47 1.58
C GLY A 335 -3.95 -25.87 0.73
N GLY A 336 -4.22 -26.40 -0.48
CA GLY A 336 -3.24 -27.08 -1.32
C GLY A 336 -2.74 -28.41 -0.73
N TYR A 337 -1.78 -29.04 -1.40
CA TYR A 337 -1.14 -30.30 -0.98
C TYR A 337 -0.25 -30.18 0.28
N ASP A 338 0.04 -28.95 0.73
CA ASP A 338 0.97 -28.66 1.81
C ASP A 338 0.28 -28.54 3.20
N GLY A 339 -1.05 -28.41 3.24
CA GLY A 339 -1.85 -28.47 4.47
C GLY A 339 -1.99 -27.12 5.21
N LEU A 340 -1.30 -26.96 6.35
CA LEU A 340 -1.44 -25.82 7.29
C LEU A 340 -0.22 -24.91 7.28
N VAL A 341 -0.45 -23.60 7.20
CA VAL A 341 0.59 -22.57 7.31
C VAL A 341 0.28 -21.62 8.47
N PHE A 342 1.16 -21.58 9.48
CA PHE A 342 1.04 -20.73 10.66
C PHE A 342 1.84 -19.42 10.49
N LEU A 343 1.16 -18.29 10.63
CA LEU A 343 1.71 -16.94 10.53
C LEU A 343 1.63 -16.24 11.89
N ASN A 344 2.77 -15.91 12.49
CA ASN A 344 2.82 -15.34 13.84
C ASN A 344 2.45 -13.85 13.85
N LEU A 345 1.49 -13.45 14.69
CA LEU A 345 1.08 -12.05 14.89
C LEU A 345 1.74 -11.39 16.14
N SER A 346 2.59 -12.09 16.88
CA SER A 346 2.97 -11.74 18.27
C SER A 346 4.10 -10.71 18.46
N THR A 347 4.42 -9.87 17.48
CA THR A 347 5.38 -8.77 17.66
C THR A 347 4.82 -7.43 17.18
N PRO A 348 5.07 -6.34 17.94
CA PRO A 348 4.06 -5.38 18.37
C PRO A 348 3.80 -4.26 17.35
N THR A 349 2.55 -3.80 17.30
CA THR A 349 2.03 -2.77 16.38
C THR A 349 2.29 -3.13 14.91
N ILE A 350 1.29 -3.75 14.28
CA ILE A 350 1.11 -3.58 12.84
C ILE A 350 0.93 -2.08 12.62
N THR A 351 2.02 -1.39 12.29
CA THR A 351 1.95 -0.08 11.68
C THR A 351 1.63 -0.33 10.23
N PHE A 352 0.37 -0.06 9.90
CA PHE A 352 -0.15 -0.04 8.54
C PHE A 352 0.83 0.72 7.65
N ARG A 353 1.37 0.04 6.63
CA ARG A 353 1.75 0.78 5.43
C ARG A 353 0.43 1.16 4.78
N GLU A 354 0.25 2.44 4.57
CA GLU A 354 -0.68 2.89 3.55
C GLU A 354 -0.24 2.19 2.26
N HIS A 355 -1.07 1.29 1.74
CA HIS A 355 -1.05 1.04 0.31
C HIS A 355 -1.26 2.42 -0.32
N TYR A 356 -0.38 2.79 -1.22
CA TYR A 356 -0.55 4.03 -1.92
C TYR A 356 -1.60 3.73 -2.98
N ASP A 357 -2.89 3.87 -2.67
CA ASP A 357 -3.92 3.85 -3.70
C ASP A 357 -3.59 4.98 -4.69
N TRP A 358 -2.84 4.66 -5.75
CA TRP A 358 -2.39 5.62 -6.75
C TRP A 358 -3.60 6.01 -7.58
N GLU A 359 -4.28 7.06 -7.16
CA GLU A 359 -5.30 7.68 -8.00
C GLU A 359 -4.57 8.43 -9.12
N MET A 360 -4.78 8.01 -10.38
CA MET A 360 -4.44 8.84 -11.52
C MET A 360 -5.30 10.10 -11.45
N ILE A 361 -4.68 11.21 -11.06
CA ILE A 361 -5.40 12.47 -10.86
C ILE A 361 -5.44 13.33 -12.13
N GLY A 362 -4.53 13.09 -13.06
CA GLY A 362 -4.45 13.86 -14.30
C GLY A 362 -3.71 13.14 -15.41
N LYS A 363 -4.06 13.51 -16.64
CA LYS A 363 -3.46 12.99 -17.88
C LYS A 363 -3.40 14.10 -18.93
N PHE A 364 -2.40 14.04 -19.78
CA PHE A 364 -2.28 14.88 -20.96
C PHE A 364 -1.80 14.03 -22.14
N ASP A 365 -2.70 13.86 -23.12
CA ASP A 365 -2.42 13.14 -24.36
C ASP A 365 -2.93 13.94 -25.56
N GLU A 366 -2.03 14.23 -26.50
CA GLU A 366 -2.35 14.82 -27.81
C GLU A 366 -1.84 13.93 -28.97
N GLY A 367 -1.71 12.62 -28.74
CA GLY A 367 -1.15 11.65 -29.67
C GLY A 367 0.38 11.72 -29.77
N ILE A 368 1.02 12.00 -28.64
CA ILE A 368 2.47 12.17 -28.54
C ILE A 368 3.13 10.89 -28.04
N TYR A 369 4.32 10.57 -28.57
CA TYR A 369 5.16 9.49 -28.05
C TYR A 369 6.03 10.04 -26.93
N ALA A 370 5.67 9.82 -25.68
CA ALA A 370 6.43 10.33 -24.53
C ALA A 370 7.50 9.31 -24.09
N GLU A 371 8.77 9.73 -24.12
CA GLU A 371 9.90 8.86 -23.80
C GLU A 371 10.47 9.10 -22.41
N LYS A 372 10.55 10.37 -22.01
CA LYS A 372 11.16 10.77 -20.74
C LYS A 372 10.48 12.01 -20.21
N VAL A 373 10.28 12.06 -18.90
CA VAL A 373 9.74 13.22 -18.20
C VAL A 373 10.69 13.65 -17.10
N CYS A 374 10.84 14.96 -16.93
CA CYS A 374 11.39 15.53 -15.72
C CYS A 374 10.53 16.71 -15.27
N VAL A 375 10.51 17.00 -13.97
CA VAL A 375 9.65 18.05 -13.42
C VAL A 375 10.46 18.98 -12.53
N ARG A 376 10.23 20.28 -12.68
CA ARG A 376 10.80 21.31 -11.81
C ARG A 376 9.74 22.36 -11.48
N GLU A 377 9.54 22.61 -10.19
CA GLU A 377 8.50 23.52 -9.70
C GLU A 377 7.13 23.14 -10.29
N SER A 378 6.54 24.00 -11.12
CA SER A 378 5.22 23.80 -11.73
C SER A 378 5.29 23.39 -13.19
N TYR A 379 6.45 22.96 -13.70
CA TYR A 379 6.62 22.61 -15.11
C TYR A 379 7.15 21.19 -15.28
N ALA A 380 6.44 20.40 -16.09
CA ALA A 380 6.90 19.12 -16.61
C ALA A 380 7.48 19.31 -18.01
N TYR A 381 8.64 18.71 -18.26
CA TYR A 381 9.36 18.73 -19.53
C TYR A 381 9.38 17.31 -20.08
N ILE A 382 8.80 17.12 -21.26
CA ILE A 382 8.56 15.80 -21.84
C ILE A 382 9.35 15.70 -23.15
N ALA A 383 10.21 14.68 -23.22
CA ALA A 383 10.87 14.29 -24.45
C ALA A 383 9.90 13.46 -25.30
N CYS A 384 9.73 13.85 -26.56
CA CYS A 384 8.89 13.18 -27.53
C CYS A 384 9.50 13.30 -28.95
N ASN A 385 8.68 13.55 -29.99
CA ASN A 385 9.13 13.98 -31.32
C ASN A 385 9.66 15.44 -31.33
N GLY A 386 10.42 15.80 -30.30
CA GLY A 386 10.71 17.16 -29.90
C GLY A 386 10.56 17.34 -28.39
N LEU A 387 10.22 18.57 -27.96
CA LEU A 387 10.06 18.93 -26.56
C LEU A 387 8.66 19.51 -26.33
N GLU A 388 7.95 18.96 -25.35
CA GLU A 388 6.76 19.59 -24.79
C GLU A 388 7.01 20.08 -23.37
N ILE A 389 6.46 21.26 -23.05
CA ILE A 389 6.49 21.81 -21.69
C ILE A 389 5.05 22.01 -21.25
N LEU A 390 4.70 21.37 -20.14
CA LEU A 390 3.38 21.46 -19.53
C LEU A 390 3.47 22.23 -18.21
N ASP A 391 2.55 23.17 -17.99
CA ASP A 391 2.25 23.71 -16.67
C ASP A 391 1.42 22.68 -15.89
N VAL A 392 2.02 22.14 -14.84
CA VAL A 392 1.48 21.14 -13.93
C VAL A 392 1.18 21.73 -12.54
N SER A 393 1.08 23.05 -12.41
CA SER A 393 0.63 23.72 -11.17
C SER A 393 -0.74 23.23 -10.70
N ASN A 394 -1.58 22.81 -11.64
CA ASN A 394 -2.77 22.00 -11.38
C ASN A 394 -2.58 20.62 -12.01
N PRO A 395 -2.12 19.60 -11.26
CA PRO A 395 -1.82 18.28 -11.80
C PRO A 395 -3.06 17.56 -12.34
N ILE A 396 -4.26 17.93 -11.89
CA ILE A 396 -5.53 17.36 -12.40
C ILE A 396 -5.83 17.84 -13.83
N SER A 397 -5.29 18.99 -14.22
CA SER A 397 -5.49 19.54 -15.56
C SER A 397 -4.19 20.19 -16.06
N PRO A 398 -3.20 19.37 -16.44
CA PRO A 398 -1.97 19.84 -17.04
C PRO A 398 -2.26 20.64 -18.30
N LYS A 399 -1.44 21.68 -18.56
CA LYS A 399 -1.63 22.55 -19.73
C LYS A 399 -0.34 22.70 -20.50
N LYS A 400 -0.37 22.37 -21.79
CA LYS A 400 0.74 22.69 -22.68
C LYS A 400 0.96 24.19 -22.78
N VAL A 401 2.16 24.63 -22.45
CA VAL A 401 2.58 26.03 -22.53
C VAL A 401 3.60 26.27 -23.64
N TYR A 402 4.28 25.21 -24.07
CA TYR A 402 5.24 25.25 -25.17
C TYR A 402 5.33 23.89 -25.85
N GLU A 403 5.53 23.92 -27.16
CA GLU A 403 5.86 22.76 -27.97
C GLU A 403 6.96 23.15 -28.96
N TYR A 404 7.85 22.20 -29.20
CA TYR A 404 8.87 22.28 -30.22
C TYR A 404 8.94 20.93 -30.91
N TYR A 405 8.56 20.89 -32.19
CA TYR A 405 8.71 19.71 -33.03
C TYR A 405 9.83 19.95 -34.04
N ASN A 406 10.72 18.96 -34.19
CA ASN A 406 11.80 19.02 -35.17
C ASN A 406 11.89 17.77 -36.06
N ASP A 407 10.82 16.95 -36.10
CA ASP A 407 10.77 15.64 -36.79
C ASP A 407 11.90 14.68 -36.37
N THR A 408 12.52 14.92 -35.21
CA THR A 408 13.55 14.06 -34.66
C THR A 408 13.19 13.62 -33.25
N PHE A 409 13.42 12.34 -32.99
CA PHE A 409 13.16 11.72 -31.71
C PHE A 409 14.20 12.17 -30.68
N ILE A 410 13.74 12.49 -29.46
CA ILE A 410 14.59 12.84 -28.32
C ILE A 410 14.60 11.65 -27.36
N ASP A 411 15.74 10.98 -27.26
CA ASP A 411 15.92 9.78 -26.43
C ASP A 411 16.35 10.13 -25.00
N SER A 412 17.07 11.25 -24.87
CA SER A 412 17.66 11.67 -23.62
C SER A 412 17.35 13.11 -23.33
N LEU A 413 16.86 13.34 -22.11
CA LEU A 413 16.50 14.64 -21.60
C LEU A 413 17.10 14.80 -20.21
N TYR A 414 17.93 15.83 -20.03
CA TYR A 414 18.57 16.14 -18.76
C TYR A 414 18.36 17.59 -18.36
N LEU A 415 17.82 17.81 -17.17
CA LEU A 415 17.51 19.13 -16.64
C LEU A 415 18.59 19.59 -15.64
N SER A 416 19.28 20.67 -15.99
CA SER A 416 20.22 21.36 -15.10
C SER A 416 19.93 22.85 -15.19
N PHE A 417 18.97 23.30 -14.36
CA PHE A 417 18.42 24.65 -14.42
C PHE A 417 19.53 25.72 -14.43
N PRO A 418 19.47 26.72 -15.34
CA PRO A 418 18.35 27.07 -16.22
C PRO A 418 18.38 26.42 -17.61
N PHE A 419 19.10 25.31 -17.81
CA PHE A 419 19.24 24.66 -19.11
C PHE A 419 18.63 23.25 -19.12
N LEU A 420 18.13 22.88 -20.31
CA LEU A 420 17.71 21.54 -20.66
C LEU A 420 18.63 21.04 -21.77
N TYR A 421 19.15 19.83 -21.61
CA TYR A 421 20.04 19.18 -22.55
C TYR A 421 19.30 18.05 -23.22
N LEU A 422 19.18 18.13 -24.54
CA LEU A 422 18.38 17.22 -25.36
C LEU A 422 19.30 16.41 -26.26
N GLY A 423 19.30 15.09 -26.05
CA GLY A 423 20.00 14.09 -26.85
C GLY A 423 19.03 13.32 -27.74
N GLY A 424 19.51 12.92 -28.92
CA GLY A 424 18.75 12.23 -29.95
C GLY A 424 19.48 12.41 -31.28
N LYS A 425 18.77 12.53 -32.40
CA LYS A 425 19.41 12.74 -33.71
C LYS A 425 20.24 14.04 -33.79
N THR A 426 19.86 15.04 -33.02
CA THR A 426 20.61 16.29 -32.84
C THR A 426 20.75 16.57 -31.36
N PHE A 427 21.93 17.01 -30.95
CA PHE A 427 22.12 17.55 -29.61
C PHE A 427 21.72 19.03 -29.56
N THR A 428 20.87 19.39 -28.60
CA THR A 428 20.39 20.76 -28.41
C THR A 428 20.44 21.16 -26.94
N ILE A 429 20.96 22.36 -26.66
CA ILE A 429 20.87 23.00 -25.35
C ILE A 429 19.77 24.06 -25.40
N VAL A 430 18.81 23.95 -24.50
CA VAL A 430 17.65 24.85 -24.43
C VAL A 430 17.71 25.62 -23.12
N ASN A 431 17.77 26.95 -23.20
CA ASN A 431 17.62 27.80 -22.02
C ASN A 431 16.12 27.88 -21.65
N ILE A 432 15.81 27.38 -20.45
CA ILE A 432 14.47 27.29 -19.86
C ILE A 432 14.30 28.24 -18.66
N SER A 433 15.11 29.32 -18.57
CA SER A 433 14.93 30.35 -17.54
C SER A 433 13.53 30.98 -17.59
N ASN A 434 12.89 30.95 -18.76
CA ASN A 434 11.47 31.21 -18.94
C ASN A 434 10.83 30.03 -19.70
N PRO A 435 10.16 29.10 -19.00
CA PRO A 435 9.53 27.92 -19.62
C PRO A 435 8.45 28.25 -20.66
N LEU A 436 7.89 29.47 -20.64
CA LEU A 436 6.91 29.93 -21.64
C LEU A 436 7.56 30.40 -22.95
N LYS A 437 8.87 30.66 -22.93
CA LYS A 437 9.67 31.12 -24.07
C LYS A 437 11.08 30.54 -23.98
N PRO A 438 11.21 29.20 -24.04
CA PRO A 438 12.52 28.60 -24.09
C PRO A 438 13.27 29.07 -25.33
N THR A 439 14.59 29.15 -25.21
CA THR A 439 15.46 29.63 -26.28
C THR A 439 16.55 28.61 -26.52
N GLU A 440 16.58 28.07 -27.74
CA GLU A 440 17.68 27.21 -28.17
C GLU A 440 18.97 28.04 -28.22
N LEU A 441 20.01 27.48 -27.62
CA LEU A 441 21.36 27.94 -27.93
C LEU A 441 21.66 27.43 -29.34
N THR A 442 22.04 28.33 -30.25
CA THR A 442 22.50 28.02 -31.63
C THR A 442 23.28 26.71 -31.66
N PRO A 443 23.21 25.89 -32.73
CA PRO A 443 23.57 24.47 -32.67
C PRO A 443 25.07 24.29 -32.34
N PHE A 444 25.36 24.32 -31.05
CA PHE A 444 26.49 23.67 -30.45
C PHE A 444 26.01 22.26 -30.25
N GLY A 445 26.51 21.37 -31.09
CA GLY A 445 26.24 19.97 -30.93
C GLY A 445 27.02 19.16 -31.92
N PRO A 446 27.50 17.99 -31.49
CA PRO A 446 27.97 17.02 -32.45
C PRO A 446 26.91 16.69 -33.51
N ASN A 447 27.34 16.53 -34.77
CA ASN A 447 26.47 16.16 -35.90
C ASN A 447 26.25 14.63 -35.96
N TYR A 448 25.93 14.02 -34.83
CA TYR A 448 25.65 12.60 -34.69
C TYR A 448 24.58 12.37 -33.63
N TYR A 449 24.11 11.12 -33.59
CA TYR A 449 23.12 10.65 -32.63
C TYR A 449 23.70 10.66 -31.22
N VAL A 450 22.98 11.21 -30.25
CA VAL A 450 23.36 11.21 -28.84
C VAL A 450 22.40 10.30 -28.08
N GLU A 451 22.88 9.17 -27.57
CA GLU A 451 22.03 8.20 -26.87
C GLU A 451 21.71 8.65 -25.44
N SER A 452 22.68 9.28 -24.76
CA SER A 452 22.50 9.78 -23.39
C SER A 452 23.28 11.06 -23.15
N VAL A 453 22.72 11.93 -22.32
CA VAL A 453 23.35 13.15 -21.85
C VAL A 453 23.13 13.34 -20.35
N THR A 454 24.17 13.79 -19.65
CA THR A 454 24.06 14.25 -18.26
C THR A 454 25.03 15.40 -17.99
N THR A 455 24.84 16.12 -16.89
CA THR A 455 25.79 17.13 -16.41
C THR A 455 26.14 16.90 -14.96
N PHE A 456 27.38 17.20 -14.60
CA PHE A 456 27.85 17.22 -13.22
C PHE A 456 28.81 18.39 -13.04
N GLN A 457 28.48 19.30 -12.11
CA GLN A 457 29.17 20.58 -11.94
C GLN A 457 29.22 21.36 -13.27
N SER A 458 30.40 21.84 -13.68
CA SER A 458 30.59 22.56 -14.94
C SER A 458 30.88 21.64 -16.13
N ASN A 459 30.65 20.34 -16.03
CA ASN A 459 30.93 19.39 -17.12
C ASN A 459 29.64 18.77 -17.68
N LEU A 460 29.63 18.65 -18.99
CA LEU A 460 28.62 17.96 -19.80
C LEU A 460 29.21 16.65 -20.30
N TYR A 461 28.44 15.58 -20.17
CA TYR A 461 28.81 14.23 -20.56
C TYR A 461 27.84 13.79 -21.65
N ILE A 462 28.38 13.43 -22.81
CA ILE A 462 27.61 12.99 -23.97
C ILE A 462 28.03 11.56 -24.31
N LYS A 463 27.06 10.68 -24.45
CA LYS A 463 27.26 9.37 -25.06
C LYS A 463 26.93 9.42 -26.55
N HIS A 464 27.88 8.94 -27.35
CA HIS A 464 27.71 8.53 -28.75
C HIS A 464 28.39 7.16 -29.02
N GLU A 465 29.56 7.14 -29.67
CA GLU A 465 30.40 5.94 -29.77
C GLU A 465 31.30 5.78 -28.54
N SER A 466 31.79 6.89 -28.00
CA SER A 466 32.57 7.03 -26.76
C SER A 466 31.74 7.79 -25.72
N LEU A 467 32.28 7.94 -24.50
CA LEU A 467 31.84 8.91 -23.52
C LEU A 467 32.69 10.17 -23.70
N GLU A 468 32.06 11.27 -24.10
CA GLU A 468 32.70 12.56 -24.32
C GLU A 468 32.42 13.53 -23.17
N ILE A 469 33.42 14.34 -22.82
CA ILE A 469 33.31 15.34 -21.75
C ILE A 469 33.57 16.74 -22.33
N TYR A 470 32.67 17.67 -22.02
CA TYR A 470 32.76 19.07 -22.40
C TYR A 470 32.68 19.96 -21.15
N ASP A 471 33.51 21.01 -21.06
CA ASP A 471 33.34 22.09 -20.10
C ASP A 471 32.20 23.00 -20.57
N ILE A 472 31.19 23.16 -19.73
CA ILE A 472 30.01 24.00 -19.92
C ILE A 472 29.96 25.14 -18.89
N SER A 473 31.10 25.58 -18.35
CA SER A 473 31.20 26.82 -17.56
C SER A 473 30.60 28.02 -18.30
N ASP A 474 30.67 27.99 -19.64
CA ASP A 474 29.84 28.80 -20.54
C ASP A 474 29.00 27.88 -21.44
N PRO A 475 27.71 27.64 -21.12
CA PRO A 475 26.84 26.78 -21.91
C PRO A 475 26.61 27.27 -23.35
N TYR A 476 26.90 28.54 -23.64
CA TYR A 476 26.82 29.10 -25.00
C TYR A 476 28.03 28.74 -25.86
N ASN A 477 29.14 28.33 -25.24
CA ASN A 477 30.36 27.93 -25.92
C ASN A 477 31.05 26.78 -25.18
N PRO A 478 30.47 25.57 -25.19
CA PRO A 478 31.09 24.43 -24.53
C PRO A 478 32.41 24.01 -25.18
N ILE A 479 33.34 23.52 -24.36
CA ILE A 479 34.72 23.22 -24.75
C ILE A 479 34.97 21.72 -24.57
N PHE A 480 35.32 21.02 -25.64
CA PHE A 480 35.68 19.60 -25.56
C PHE A 480 36.93 19.39 -24.69
N LEU A 481 36.83 18.51 -23.69
CA LEU A 481 37.91 18.18 -22.75
C LEU A 481 38.58 16.84 -23.08
N GLY A 482 37.81 15.84 -23.53
CA GLY A 482 38.32 14.54 -23.92
C GLY A 482 37.23 13.49 -24.09
N GLU A 483 37.63 12.29 -24.47
CA GLU A 483 36.72 11.16 -24.73
C GLU A 483 37.33 9.84 -24.26
N SER A 484 36.46 8.85 -24.02
CA SER A 484 36.87 7.48 -23.73
C SER A 484 37.18 6.68 -24.99
N GLU A 485 37.65 5.44 -24.82
CA GLU A 485 37.55 4.43 -25.88
C GLU A 485 36.07 4.14 -26.22
N LYS A 486 35.83 3.46 -27.34
CA LYS A 486 34.46 3.12 -27.77
C LYS A 486 33.77 2.21 -26.76
N ILE A 487 32.52 2.54 -26.43
CA ILE A 487 31.63 1.78 -25.54
C ILE A 487 30.32 1.57 -26.29
N GLN A 488 29.91 0.32 -26.48
CA GLN A 488 28.72 0.00 -27.27
C GLN A 488 27.46 0.08 -26.41
N SER A 489 26.35 0.51 -27.03
CA SER A 489 24.99 0.38 -26.50
C SER A 489 24.83 0.87 -25.06
N VAL A 490 25.12 2.14 -24.79
CA VAL A 490 24.86 2.75 -23.48
C VAL A 490 23.58 3.56 -23.57
N GLU A 491 22.62 3.23 -22.71
CA GLU A 491 21.30 3.85 -22.65
C GLU A 491 21.24 4.98 -21.61
N ASP A 492 22.10 4.96 -20.59
CA ASP A 492 22.14 6.02 -19.59
C ASP A 492 23.51 6.28 -18.98
N ILE A 493 23.69 7.51 -18.50
CA ILE A 493 24.88 7.97 -17.79
C ILE A 493 24.46 8.63 -16.49
N HIS A 494 25.03 8.18 -15.38
CA HIS A 494 25.02 8.91 -14.12
C HIS A 494 26.43 9.25 -13.70
N VAL A 495 26.66 10.49 -13.26
CA VAL A 495 27.98 10.95 -12.81
C VAL A 495 27.91 11.31 -11.34
N ASN A 496 28.84 10.76 -10.55
CA ASN A 496 29.01 11.11 -9.16
C ASN A 496 30.50 11.30 -8.85
N GLY A 497 30.90 12.56 -8.62
CA GLY A 497 32.27 12.93 -8.32
C GLY A 497 33.21 12.63 -9.49
N SER A 498 34.16 11.72 -9.28
CA SER A 498 35.18 11.34 -10.26
C SER A 498 34.83 10.11 -11.09
N TYR A 499 33.60 9.61 -10.99
CA TYR A 499 33.17 8.38 -11.67
C TYR A 499 31.91 8.59 -12.48
N ALA A 500 31.88 7.99 -13.67
CA ALA A 500 30.68 7.83 -14.49
C ALA A 500 30.22 6.37 -14.43
N TYR A 501 28.92 6.19 -14.25
CA TYR A 501 28.23 4.91 -14.17
C TYR A 501 27.33 4.82 -15.40
N LEU A 502 27.53 3.79 -16.20
CA LEU A 502 26.88 3.63 -17.50
C LEU A 502 25.97 2.40 -17.45
N ALA A 503 24.72 2.56 -17.88
CA ALA A 503 23.83 1.44 -18.18
C ALA A 503 24.10 1.01 -19.62
N ALA A 504 24.84 -0.08 -19.80
CA ALA A 504 25.19 -0.60 -21.11
C ALA A 504 24.37 -1.86 -21.40
N VAL A 505 23.49 -1.82 -22.41
CA VAL A 505 22.47 -2.86 -22.71
C VAL A 505 23.04 -4.27 -22.66
N ASN A 506 24.21 -4.52 -23.25
CA ASN A 506 24.80 -5.87 -23.32
C ASN A 506 26.03 -6.05 -22.40
N ASP A 507 26.34 -5.05 -21.58
CA ASP A 507 27.52 -5.02 -20.73
C ASP A 507 27.17 -4.70 -19.25
N GLY A 508 25.89 -4.50 -18.94
CA GLY A 508 25.38 -4.18 -17.61
C GLY A 508 25.83 -2.82 -17.10
N LEU A 509 26.14 -2.76 -15.81
CA LEU A 509 26.78 -1.59 -15.20
C LEU A 509 28.25 -1.50 -15.62
N VAL A 510 28.64 -0.40 -16.27
CA VAL A 510 30.06 -0.09 -16.55
C VAL A 510 30.48 1.16 -15.77
N ILE A 511 31.57 1.05 -15.00
CA ILE A 511 32.09 2.15 -14.18
C ILE A 511 33.38 2.70 -14.80
N MET A 512 33.40 4.00 -15.06
CA MET A 512 34.51 4.73 -15.67
C MET A 512 35.12 5.74 -14.69
N ASP A 513 36.44 5.76 -14.57
CA ASP A 513 37.19 6.85 -13.94
C ASP A 513 37.28 8.03 -14.93
N ILE A 514 36.70 9.15 -14.53
CA ILE A 514 36.64 10.42 -15.27
C ILE A 514 37.38 11.55 -14.54
N SER A 515 38.22 11.22 -13.54
CA SER A 515 38.99 12.21 -12.77
C SER A 515 39.93 13.05 -13.64
N ASP A 516 40.43 12.47 -14.73
CA ASP A 516 41.16 13.15 -15.80
C ASP A 516 40.39 12.97 -17.12
N PRO A 517 39.70 14.01 -17.63
CA PRO A 517 38.90 13.90 -18.83
C PRO A 517 39.73 13.58 -20.09
N THR A 518 41.06 13.75 -20.04
CA THR A 518 41.96 13.38 -21.14
C THR A 518 42.40 11.91 -21.09
N ASN A 519 42.06 11.20 -20.03
CA ASN A 519 42.47 9.82 -19.77
C ASN A 519 41.36 9.03 -19.05
N ILE A 520 40.20 8.96 -19.67
CA ILE A 520 39.03 8.23 -19.18
C ILE A 520 39.26 6.72 -19.30
N LYS A 521 39.00 5.95 -18.23
CA LYS A 521 39.26 4.51 -18.19
C LYS A 521 38.15 3.73 -17.52
N LYS A 522 37.83 2.56 -18.08
CA LYS A 522 36.97 1.57 -17.40
C LYS A 522 37.70 0.99 -16.19
N ILE A 523 37.05 1.02 -15.03
CA ILE A 523 37.60 0.55 -13.76
C ILE A 523 36.78 -0.57 -13.11
N GLY A 524 35.51 -0.71 -13.47
CA GLY A 524 34.61 -1.74 -12.94
C GLY A 524 33.52 -2.11 -13.93
N GLN A 525 32.93 -3.29 -13.73
CA GLN A 525 31.78 -3.77 -14.48
C GLN A 525 31.00 -4.80 -13.66
N PHE A 526 29.68 -4.79 -13.79
CA PHE A 526 28.80 -5.89 -13.39
C PHE A 526 27.84 -6.19 -14.53
N TYR A 527 27.63 -7.48 -14.82
CA TYR A 527 26.69 -7.93 -15.85
C TYR A 527 26.15 -9.30 -15.47
N ASP A 528 24.84 -9.44 -15.42
CA ASP A 528 24.17 -10.68 -15.02
C ASP A 528 23.54 -11.44 -16.22
N GLY A 529 23.57 -10.84 -17.41
CA GLY A 529 23.03 -11.40 -18.64
C GLY A 529 21.78 -10.70 -19.16
N GLN A 530 21.23 -9.72 -18.44
CA GLN A 530 20.04 -8.97 -18.83
C GLN A 530 20.35 -7.60 -19.44
N GLU A 531 19.33 -6.96 -20.03
CA GLU A 531 19.47 -5.67 -20.69
C GLU A 531 19.30 -4.50 -19.73
N SER A 532 20.38 -3.77 -19.44
CA SER A 532 20.33 -2.59 -18.57
C SER A 532 20.01 -1.30 -19.34
N TYR A 533 18.95 -0.60 -18.95
CA TYR A 533 18.42 0.58 -19.63
C TYR A 533 18.74 1.90 -18.92
N LYS A 534 18.10 2.21 -17.80
CA LYS A 534 18.35 3.44 -17.04
C LYS A 534 18.87 3.12 -15.65
N LEU A 535 19.61 4.07 -15.06
CA LEU A 535 20.17 3.87 -13.73
C LEU A 535 20.15 5.14 -12.88
N GLN A 536 20.18 4.95 -11.56
CA GLN A 536 20.40 6.02 -10.60
C GLN A 536 21.38 5.57 -9.53
N VAL A 537 22.34 6.44 -9.20
CA VAL A 537 23.32 6.20 -8.14
C VAL A 537 22.92 6.99 -6.90
N ILE A 538 22.71 6.29 -5.78
CA ILE A 538 22.44 6.91 -4.48
C ILE A 538 23.36 6.28 -3.42
N GLY A 539 24.21 7.12 -2.82
CA GLY A 539 25.16 6.67 -1.81
C GLY A 539 26.11 5.62 -2.39
N SER A 540 26.11 4.42 -1.79
CA SER A 540 26.94 3.28 -2.20
C SER A 540 26.20 2.28 -3.09
N TYR A 541 25.03 2.63 -3.63
CA TYR A 541 24.25 1.73 -4.47
C TYR A 541 23.93 2.33 -5.83
N THR A 542 23.85 1.47 -6.84
CA THR A 542 23.26 1.76 -8.14
C THR A 542 21.96 0.97 -8.26
N TYR A 543 20.89 1.66 -8.63
CA TYR A 543 19.58 1.09 -8.95
C TYR A 543 19.43 1.12 -10.47
N ILE A 544 19.13 -0.02 -11.08
CA ILE A 544 19.11 -0.19 -12.54
C ILE A 544 17.75 -0.74 -12.95
N ALA A 545 17.16 -0.15 -13.98
CA ALA A 545 16.07 -0.75 -14.74
C ALA A 545 16.68 -1.77 -15.72
N ASP A 546 16.59 -3.05 -15.36
CA ASP A 546 17.35 -4.14 -15.96
C ASP A 546 16.49 -5.04 -16.88
N GLY A 547 15.61 -4.41 -17.67
CA GLY A 547 14.80 -5.11 -18.66
C GLY A 547 13.95 -6.22 -18.03
N ASP A 548 14.06 -7.45 -18.53
CA ASP A 548 13.37 -8.62 -18.00
C ASP A 548 13.82 -9.01 -16.58
N GLY A 549 14.95 -8.46 -16.11
CA GLY A 549 15.46 -8.60 -14.74
C GLY A 549 14.76 -7.72 -13.72
N GLY A 550 13.97 -6.71 -14.15
CA GLY A 550 13.25 -5.81 -13.25
C GLY A 550 14.13 -4.72 -12.62
N LEU A 551 13.99 -4.49 -11.32
CA LEU A 551 14.90 -3.59 -10.58
C LEU A 551 16.12 -4.39 -10.14
N GLU A 552 17.31 -4.00 -10.58
CA GLU A 552 18.58 -4.54 -10.10
C GLU A 552 19.28 -3.53 -9.17
N ILE A 553 19.77 -3.99 -8.02
CA ILE A 553 20.48 -3.17 -7.03
C ILE A 553 21.89 -3.68 -6.83
N ILE A 554 22.86 -2.82 -7.11
CA ILE A 554 24.29 -3.13 -7.10
C ILE A 554 24.99 -2.29 -6.03
N ASP A 555 25.73 -2.95 -5.13
CA ASP A 555 26.66 -2.32 -4.20
C ASP A 555 27.94 -1.92 -4.95
N ILE A 556 28.22 -0.60 -4.94
CA ILE A 556 29.38 0.02 -5.58
C ILE A 556 30.40 0.55 -4.56
N SER A 557 30.32 0.11 -3.30
CA SER A 557 31.33 0.42 -2.26
C SER A 557 32.74 -0.01 -2.69
N ASN A 558 32.84 -1.08 -3.49
CA ASN A 558 34.01 -1.45 -4.24
C ASN A 558 33.79 -1.24 -5.75
N ILE A 559 34.00 -0.01 -6.23
CA ILE A 559 33.84 0.37 -7.65
C ILE A 559 34.65 -0.47 -8.65
N THR A 560 35.68 -1.20 -8.21
CA THR A 560 36.46 -2.09 -9.11
C THR A 560 35.89 -3.50 -9.21
N ASN A 561 35.01 -3.87 -8.29
CA ASN A 561 34.30 -5.14 -8.25
C ASN A 561 32.89 -4.91 -7.68
N PRO A 562 32.00 -4.24 -8.44
CA PRO A 562 30.61 -4.05 -8.05
C PRO A 562 29.89 -5.40 -7.89
N GLU A 563 28.97 -5.49 -6.92
CA GLU A 563 28.27 -6.73 -6.58
C GLU A 563 26.76 -6.52 -6.51
N LYS A 564 25.97 -7.39 -7.16
CA LYS A 564 24.52 -7.41 -6.97
C LYS A 564 24.18 -7.78 -5.53
N VAL A 565 23.30 -6.99 -4.92
CA VAL A 565 22.82 -7.21 -3.55
C VAL A 565 21.31 -7.42 -3.47
N GLY A 566 20.55 -6.97 -4.46
CA GLY A 566 19.10 -7.14 -4.50
C GLY A 566 18.57 -7.11 -5.93
N GLU A 567 17.44 -7.76 -6.14
CA GLU A 567 16.69 -7.74 -7.40
C GLU A 567 15.19 -7.83 -7.13
N SER A 568 14.36 -7.35 -8.04
CA SER A 568 12.92 -7.58 -8.06
C SER A 568 12.47 -8.11 -9.43
N HIS A 569 11.33 -8.76 -9.51
CA HIS A 569 10.80 -9.20 -10.80
C HIS A 569 9.90 -8.13 -11.42
N SER A 570 10.29 -7.61 -12.59
CA SER A 570 9.42 -6.81 -13.45
C SER A 570 9.50 -7.29 -14.88
N ASN A 571 8.48 -6.98 -15.68
CA ASN A 571 8.49 -7.29 -17.10
C ASN A 571 9.06 -6.08 -17.83
N LEU A 572 10.22 -6.21 -18.48
CA LEU A 572 10.83 -5.15 -19.29
C LEU A 572 10.91 -3.77 -18.61
N ALA A 573 11.64 -3.67 -17.49
CA ALA A 573 11.92 -2.41 -16.82
C ALA A 573 12.69 -1.43 -17.73
N ARG A 574 12.18 -0.20 -17.90
CA ARG A 574 12.74 0.81 -18.80
C ARG A 574 13.43 1.96 -18.08
N ASP A 575 12.80 2.50 -17.05
CA ASP A 575 13.31 3.63 -16.28
C ASP A 575 13.21 3.37 -14.78
N VAL A 576 14.07 4.03 -14.01
CA VAL A 576 14.12 3.92 -12.55
C VAL A 576 14.29 5.30 -11.93
N PHE A 577 13.40 5.62 -10.99
CA PHE A 577 13.51 6.82 -10.17
C PHE A 577 13.39 6.47 -8.70
N VAL A 578 14.43 6.78 -7.92
CA VAL A 578 14.51 6.48 -6.49
C VAL A 578 14.40 7.76 -5.68
N SER A 579 13.41 7.80 -4.79
CA SER A 579 13.14 8.91 -3.89
C SER A 579 12.63 8.39 -2.55
N ASN A 580 13.10 8.96 -1.44
CA ASN A 580 12.65 8.61 -0.09
C ASN A 580 12.66 7.10 0.24
N SER A 581 13.68 6.37 -0.24
CA SER A 581 13.80 4.90 -0.11
C SER A 581 12.73 4.11 -0.87
N ILE A 582 12.06 4.71 -1.85
CA ILE A 582 11.17 4.03 -2.79
C ILE A 582 11.77 4.15 -4.18
N ALA A 583 11.89 3.02 -4.87
CA ALA A 583 12.26 2.94 -6.28
C ALA A 583 11.01 2.76 -7.13
N TYR A 584 10.73 3.71 -8.01
CA TYR A 584 9.67 3.66 -9.00
C TYR A 584 10.26 3.17 -10.33
N ILE A 585 9.63 2.16 -10.92
CA ILE A 585 10.09 1.47 -12.12
C ILE A 585 9.00 1.58 -13.18
N SER A 586 9.34 2.08 -14.36
CA SER A 586 8.46 1.94 -15.52
C SER A 586 8.61 0.54 -16.11
N ASP A 587 7.50 -0.19 -16.19
CA ASP A 587 7.36 -1.52 -16.77
C ASP A 587 6.61 -1.35 -18.09
N SER A 588 7.30 -1.53 -19.22
CA SER A 588 6.72 -1.22 -20.54
C SER A 588 5.63 -2.21 -20.99
N THR A 589 5.19 -3.11 -20.10
CA THR A 589 4.07 -4.02 -20.36
C THR A 589 2.94 -3.88 -19.34
N HIS A 590 3.21 -3.21 -18.21
CA HIS A 590 2.26 -3.16 -17.10
C HIS A 590 2.15 -1.81 -16.38
N GLY A 591 2.76 -0.72 -16.85
CA GLY A 591 2.63 0.61 -16.24
C GLY A 591 3.80 0.94 -15.31
N VAL A 592 3.54 1.36 -14.06
CA VAL A 592 4.60 1.75 -13.11
C VAL A 592 4.51 0.90 -11.83
N LYS A 593 5.65 0.40 -11.34
CA LYS A 593 5.75 -0.31 -10.07
C LYS A 593 6.57 0.48 -9.05
N ALA A 594 6.26 0.34 -7.77
CA ALA A 594 7.06 0.88 -6.69
C ALA A 594 7.60 -0.22 -5.78
N PHE A 595 8.87 -0.08 -5.45
CA PHE A 595 9.59 -0.96 -4.55
C PHE A 595 10.13 -0.17 -3.38
N ASP A 596 9.88 -0.63 -2.16
CA ASP A 596 10.62 -0.17 -0.99
C ASP A 596 12.04 -0.74 -1.04
N VAL A 597 13.00 0.18 -1.06
CA VAL A 597 14.45 -0.09 -1.12
C VAL A 597 15.18 0.43 0.13
N SER A 598 14.46 0.68 1.22
CA SER A 598 15.07 1.01 2.52
C SER A 598 16.04 -0.06 3.02
N ASN A 599 15.81 -1.33 2.62
CA ASN A 599 16.80 -2.39 2.65
C ASN A 599 17.18 -2.81 1.21
N PRO A 600 18.30 -2.31 0.67
CA PRO A 600 18.76 -2.61 -0.70
C PRO A 600 18.99 -4.10 -1.00
N THR A 601 19.16 -4.94 0.04
CA THR A 601 19.37 -6.38 -0.12
C THR A 601 18.07 -7.19 -0.27
N ASN A 602 16.92 -6.55 -0.01
CA ASN A 602 15.61 -7.16 -0.08
C ASN A 602 14.58 -6.12 -0.56
N PRO A 603 14.68 -5.67 -1.82
CA PRO A 603 13.69 -4.76 -2.38
C PRO A 603 12.32 -5.44 -2.39
N ARG A 604 11.29 -4.72 -1.96
CA ARG A 604 9.93 -5.27 -1.85
C ARG A 604 8.95 -4.42 -2.62
N GLU A 605 8.19 -5.03 -3.52
CA GLU A 605 7.09 -4.35 -4.20
C GLU A 605 6.08 -3.87 -3.15
N ILE A 606 5.74 -2.59 -3.20
CA ILE A 606 4.77 -1.95 -2.30
C ILE A 606 3.53 -1.47 -3.04
N ASP A 607 3.65 -1.24 -4.35
CA ASP A 607 2.55 -0.81 -5.19
C ASP A 607 2.78 -1.04 -6.67
N GLN A 608 1.70 -1.05 -7.43
CA GLN A 608 1.73 -1.05 -8.89
C GLN A 608 0.52 -0.33 -9.47
N PHE A 609 0.76 0.42 -10.54
CA PHE A 609 -0.28 0.96 -11.39
C PHE A 609 -0.24 0.30 -12.75
N HIS A 610 -1.43 -0.14 -13.20
CA HIS A 610 -1.63 -0.83 -14.47
C HIS A 610 -2.73 -0.16 -15.28
N ASP A 611 -2.35 0.37 -16.43
CA ASP A 611 -3.21 0.88 -17.51
C ASP A 611 -3.17 -0.01 -18.76
N GLY A 612 -2.16 -0.89 -18.85
CA GLY A 612 -1.92 -1.76 -20.00
C GLY A 612 -1.15 -1.07 -21.14
N SER A 613 -0.55 0.11 -20.89
CA SER A 613 0.24 0.86 -21.86
C SER A 613 1.75 0.82 -21.53
N GLU A 614 2.55 1.42 -22.41
CA GLU A 614 4.00 1.30 -22.43
C GLU A 614 4.64 2.47 -21.67
N ALA A 615 4.80 2.33 -20.35
CA ALA A 615 5.51 3.31 -19.54
C ALA A 615 7.01 3.31 -19.87
N ASN A 616 7.53 4.47 -20.30
CA ASN A 616 8.92 4.63 -20.74
C ASN A 616 9.78 5.46 -19.77
N GLY A 617 9.19 6.46 -19.12
CA GLY A 617 9.95 7.34 -18.22
C GLY A 617 9.19 7.68 -16.95
N VAL A 618 9.88 7.77 -15.81
CA VAL A 618 9.25 8.05 -14.52
C VAL A 618 10.00 9.12 -13.74
N CYS A 619 9.26 10.04 -13.12
CA CYS A 619 9.83 11.10 -12.29
C CYS A 619 8.91 11.41 -11.11
N VAL A 620 9.48 11.73 -9.95
CA VAL A 620 8.71 12.12 -8.75
C VAL A 620 9.07 13.54 -8.30
N LEU A 621 8.04 14.34 -8.02
CA LEU A 621 8.19 15.66 -7.38
C LEU A 621 7.14 15.83 -6.28
N GLY A 622 7.61 15.92 -5.03
CA GLY A 622 6.72 16.00 -3.86
C GLY A 622 5.87 14.74 -3.74
N LYS A 623 4.55 14.92 -3.68
CA LYS A 623 3.57 13.83 -3.60
C LYS A 623 3.06 13.33 -4.95
N TYR A 624 3.68 13.77 -6.05
CA TYR A 624 3.23 13.43 -7.40
C TYR A 624 4.26 12.60 -8.13
N LEU A 625 3.79 11.51 -8.75
CA LEU A 625 4.54 10.72 -9.71
C LEU A 625 4.06 11.07 -11.11
N TYR A 626 5.01 11.26 -12.01
CA TYR A 626 4.81 11.61 -13.40
C TYR A 626 5.32 10.46 -14.25
N ASN A 627 4.43 9.87 -15.03
CA ASN A 627 4.71 8.78 -15.96
C ASN A 627 4.67 9.33 -17.38
N ALA A 628 5.76 9.14 -18.13
CA ALA A 628 5.80 9.30 -19.58
C ALA A 628 5.44 7.96 -20.21
N ASP A 629 4.21 7.88 -20.71
CA ASP A 629 3.70 6.72 -21.43
C ASP A 629 3.86 6.92 -22.94
N HIS A 630 4.45 5.92 -23.60
CA HIS A 630 4.74 5.96 -25.02
C HIS A 630 3.50 6.20 -25.89
N SER A 631 2.34 5.66 -25.50
CA SER A 631 1.10 5.78 -26.29
C SER A 631 0.13 6.82 -25.71
N ASP A 632 0.25 7.10 -24.43
CA ASP A 632 -0.73 7.84 -23.65
C ASP A 632 -0.24 9.18 -23.09
N GLY A 633 0.98 9.61 -23.45
CA GLY A 633 1.51 10.93 -23.14
C GLY A 633 2.00 11.07 -21.69
N LEU A 634 1.54 12.11 -20.98
CA LEU A 634 1.87 12.30 -19.57
C LEU A 634 0.71 11.85 -18.69
N GLU A 635 1.01 11.03 -17.69
CA GLU A 635 0.09 10.65 -16.64
C GLU A 635 0.65 11.07 -15.27
N ILE A 636 -0.25 11.50 -14.38
CA ILE A 636 0.11 12.05 -13.07
C ILE A 636 -0.69 11.34 -11.99
N PHE A 637 0.04 10.80 -11.02
CA PHE A 637 -0.48 10.05 -9.89
C PHE A 637 -0.20 10.81 -8.60
N GLU A 638 -1.16 10.80 -7.68
CA GLU A 638 -0.89 11.20 -6.29
C GLU A 638 -0.38 9.99 -5.51
N ILE A 639 0.86 10.06 -5.04
CA ILE A 639 1.59 8.98 -4.37
C ILE A 639 1.81 9.24 -2.88
N ASP A 640 1.15 10.25 -2.30
CA ASP A 640 1.15 10.51 -0.84
C ASP A 640 -0.03 11.44 -0.48
N SER A 641 -1.10 10.89 0.12
CA SER A 641 -2.25 11.69 0.56
C SER A 641 -2.02 12.41 1.90
N THR A 642 -0.83 12.27 2.51
CA THR A 642 -0.54 12.84 3.83
C THR A 642 0.42 14.03 3.79
N THR A 643 0.12 15.09 3.02
CA THR A 643 0.26 16.50 3.46
C THR A 643 0.00 17.53 2.35
N SER A 644 -1.07 18.29 2.51
CA SER A 644 -1.17 19.63 1.90
C SER A 644 -0.61 20.68 2.88
N THR A 645 0.42 21.42 2.50
CA THR A 645 0.62 22.77 3.05
C THR A 645 1.02 23.75 1.97
N ASN A 646 0.05 24.63 1.66
CA ASN A 646 0.12 25.94 1.03
C ASN A 646 1.51 26.56 0.87
N PHE A 647 1.93 26.78 -0.38
CA PHE A 647 2.91 27.81 -0.71
C PHE A 647 2.21 29.18 -0.74
N THR A 648 2.62 30.08 0.16
CA THR A 648 2.53 31.51 -0.10
C THR A 648 3.94 32.05 -0.24
N ASP A 649 4.21 32.66 -1.39
CA ASP A 649 5.38 33.45 -1.73
C ASP A 649 5.91 34.28 -0.55
N SER A 650 7.24 34.27 -0.38
CA SER A 650 7.96 35.51 -0.09
C SER A 650 9.38 35.43 -0.62
N ILE A 651 9.60 36.15 -1.71
CA ILE A 651 10.89 36.70 -2.15
C ILE A 651 11.59 37.36 -0.94
N ASP A 652 12.84 37.02 -0.66
CA ASP A 652 13.83 38.05 -0.34
C ASP A 652 15.27 37.62 -0.69
N ASN A 653 16.00 38.59 -1.24
CA ASN A 653 17.38 38.49 -1.67
C ASN A 653 18.33 38.59 -0.48
N SER A 654 19.34 37.73 -0.40
CA SER A 654 20.69 38.14 0.02
C SER A 654 21.74 37.12 -0.39
N ASP A 655 22.71 37.60 -1.17
CA ASP A 655 23.96 36.93 -1.54
C ASP A 655 24.66 36.29 -0.34
N ASP A 656 24.98 35.00 -0.42
CA ASP A 656 26.33 34.51 -0.05
C ASP A 656 26.66 33.22 -0.82
N SER A 657 27.90 33.19 -1.29
CA SER A 657 28.48 32.24 -2.23
C SER A 657 28.75 30.87 -1.62
N GLY A 658 28.22 29.81 -2.26
CA GLY A 658 28.53 28.41 -1.97
C GLY A 658 27.45 27.49 -2.49
N PHE A 659 27.53 27.11 -3.77
CA PHE A 659 26.62 26.16 -4.40
C PHE A 659 26.78 24.77 -3.79
N PRO A 660 25.72 24.15 -3.23
CA PRO A 660 25.65 22.72 -2.99
C PRO A 660 25.01 22.00 -4.19
N ASP A 661 25.45 20.76 -4.35
CA ASP A 661 25.21 19.81 -5.44
C ASP A 661 23.75 19.70 -5.92
N GLY A 662 23.58 19.73 -7.24
CA GLY A 662 22.31 19.52 -7.93
C GLY A 662 22.09 18.06 -8.29
N SER A 663 21.77 17.25 -7.29
CA SER A 663 20.83 16.13 -7.34
C SER A 663 20.83 15.46 -5.95
N ASN A 664 19.66 14.98 -5.51
CA ASN A 664 19.34 14.36 -4.22
C ASN A 664 18.73 15.32 -3.18
N GLY A 665 17.40 15.34 -3.14
CA GLY A 665 16.65 15.88 -2.00
C GLY A 665 16.87 15.04 -0.75
N GLY A 666 17.84 15.44 0.08
CA GLY A 666 17.99 15.00 1.46
C GLY A 666 18.29 16.23 2.31
N ILE A 667 17.42 16.55 3.28
CA ILE A 667 17.61 17.70 4.18
C ILE A 667 18.04 17.17 5.55
N ASP A 668 19.21 17.62 6.02
CA ASP A 668 19.71 17.45 7.39
C ASP A 668 18.94 18.36 8.38
N LEU A 669 18.48 17.78 9.51
CA LEU A 669 17.77 18.47 10.60
C LEU A 669 18.72 19.17 11.59
N PRO A 670 18.66 20.51 11.71
CA PRO A 670 18.69 21.11 13.07
C PRO A 670 17.77 22.34 13.33
N ASP A 671 17.14 22.97 12.33
CA ASP A 671 16.51 24.29 12.54
C ASP A 671 15.06 24.28 13.07
N PHE A 672 14.37 23.14 13.01
CA PHE A 672 12.96 23.02 13.42
C PHE A 672 12.74 23.25 14.93
N PHE A 673 13.70 22.86 15.77
CA PHE A 673 13.58 22.98 17.24
C PHE A 673 13.69 24.43 17.74
N GLN A 674 14.47 25.28 17.08
CA GLN A 674 14.61 26.70 17.44
C GLN A 674 13.33 27.48 17.14
N PHE A 675 12.66 27.14 16.03
CA PHE A 675 11.40 27.78 15.62
C PHE A 675 10.24 27.46 16.58
N LEU A 676 10.11 26.19 17.00
CA LEU A 676 9.09 25.79 17.96
C LEU A 676 9.27 26.47 19.33
N LEU A 677 10.52 26.63 19.78
CA LEU A 677 10.85 27.31 21.02
C LEU A 677 10.47 28.80 20.97
N MET A 678 10.66 29.45 19.83
CA MET A 678 10.27 30.86 19.64
C MET A 678 8.75 31.06 19.71
N ILE A 679 7.96 30.18 19.09
CA ILE A 679 6.49 30.24 19.15
C ILE A 679 5.99 30.05 20.58
N LEU A 680 6.58 29.10 21.32
CA LEU A 680 6.21 28.86 22.71
C LEU A 680 6.43 30.10 23.60
N ILE A 681 7.54 30.81 23.38
CA ILE A 681 7.86 32.05 24.09
C ILE A 681 6.84 33.16 23.78
N ILE A 682 6.43 33.30 22.52
CA ILE A 682 5.43 34.31 22.11
C ILE A 682 4.07 34.05 22.77
N VAL A 683 3.63 32.79 22.81
CA VAL A 683 2.35 32.41 23.46
C VAL A 683 2.38 32.72 24.96
N VAL A 684 3.48 32.42 25.64
CA VAL A 684 3.65 32.74 27.07
C VAL A 684 3.61 34.25 27.34
N ILE A 685 4.23 35.06 26.47
CA ILE A 685 4.19 36.52 26.58
C ILE A 685 2.76 37.06 26.42
N ILE A 686 1.99 36.54 25.46
CA ILE A 686 0.60 36.95 25.24
C ILE A 686 -0.27 36.65 26.47
N ILE A 687 -0.08 35.47 27.09
CA ILE A 687 -0.82 35.09 28.31
C ILE A 687 -0.47 36.03 29.47
N ILE A 688 0.81 36.37 29.65
CA ILE A 688 1.25 37.30 30.71
C ILE A 688 0.63 38.69 30.51
N VAL A 689 0.60 39.19 29.28
CA VAL A 689 -0.02 40.49 28.95
C VAL A 689 -1.52 40.47 29.22
N ALA A 690 -2.21 39.39 28.85
CA ALA A 690 -3.65 39.24 29.11
C ALA A 690 -3.96 39.24 30.62
N VAL A 691 -3.16 38.52 31.42
CA VAL A 691 -3.31 38.51 32.88
C VAL A 691 -3.06 39.90 33.48
N ALA A 692 -2.03 40.62 32.99
CA ALA A 692 -1.74 41.98 33.43
C ALA A 692 -2.91 42.95 33.12
N ILE A 693 -3.51 42.85 31.93
CA ILE A 693 -4.68 43.66 31.54
C ILE A 693 -5.87 43.37 32.45
N VAL A 694 -6.16 42.10 32.74
CA VAL A 694 -7.23 41.71 33.67
C VAL A 694 -6.97 42.28 35.06
N PHE A 695 -5.73 42.23 35.55
CA PHE A 695 -5.36 42.78 36.84
C PHE A 695 -5.53 44.31 36.89
N ILE A 696 -5.17 45.02 35.82
CA ILE A 696 -5.37 46.47 35.68
C ILE A 696 -6.86 46.81 35.69
N ILE A 697 -7.69 46.07 34.94
CA ILE A 697 -9.15 46.27 34.90
C ILE A 697 -9.77 46.05 36.29
N LEU A 698 -9.32 45.03 37.03
CA LEU A 698 -9.76 44.78 38.41
C LEU A 698 -9.32 45.91 39.37
N LYS A 699 -8.10 46.42 39.21
CA LYS A 699 -7.59 47.56 40.00
C LYS A 699 -8.35 48.85 39.72
N LEU A 700 -8.70 49.11 38.46
CA LEU A 700 -9.51 50.27 38.05
C LEU A 700 -10.95 50.17 38.56
N ARG A 701 -11.53 48.95 38.59
CA ARG A 701 -12.83 48.71 39.24
C ARG A 701 -12.80 48.95 40.74
N LYS A 702 -11.69 48.61 41.42
CA LYS A 702 -11.51 48.85 42.86
C LYS A 702 -11.21 50.31 43.20
N LYS A 703 -10.66 51.09 42.26
CA LYS A 703 -10.39 52.54 42.43
C LYS A 703 -11.63 53.41 42.16
N ASN A 704 -12.61 52.92 41.40
CA ASN A 704 -13.88 53.62 41.18
C ASN A 704 -14.94 53.37 42.28
N SER A 705 -14.66 52.53 43.28
CA SER A 705 -15.50 52.41 44.47
C SER A 705 -15.11 53.36 45.60
N ASP A 706 -13.94 53.99 45.54
CA ASP A 706 -13.44 54.93 46.55
C ASP A 706 -12.84 56.18 45.87
N SER A 707 -13.47 57.33 46.12
CA SER A 707 -13.02 58.72 45.88
C SER A 707 -13.61 59.51 44.68
N GLU A 708 -14.18 60.65 45.08
CA GLU A 708 -14.70 61.77 44.30
C GLU A 708 -13.60 62.63 43.65
N ILE A 709 -13.90 63.11 42.44
CA ILE A 709 -13.52 64.42 41.85
C ILE A 709 -12.16 64.62 41.14
N LYS A 710 -12.34 65.00 39.85
CA LYS A 710 -11.59 65.85 38.88
C LYS A 710 -10.55 65.24 37.92
N PRO A 711 -10.61 65.63 36.62
CA PRO A 711 -9.77 65.06 35.57
C PRO A 711 -8.45 65.81 35.45
N ASP A 712 -7.33 65.10 35.45
CA ASP A 712 -6.03 65.65 35.11
C ASP A 712 -5.59 65.16 33.72
N SER A 713 -5.21 66.11 32.89
CA SER A 713 -4.98 66.01 31.44
C SER A 713 -3.67 65.32 31.05
N GLU A 714 -3.03 64.61 31.97
CA GLU A 714 -1.72 63.97 31.77
C GLU A 714 -1.78 62.49 31.37
N LEU A 715 -2.95 61.84 31.47
CA LEU A 715 -3.05 60.39 31.21
C LEU A 715 -3.20 60.01 29.73
N LYS A 716 -3.47 60.98 28.85
CA LYS A 716 -3.69 60.71 27.42
C LYS A 716 -2.40 60.52 26.63
N THR A 717 -1.28 61.04 27.13
CA THR A 717 0.03 61.01 26.45
C THR A 717 0.91 59.82 26.86
N LYS A 718 0.43 58.94 27.74
CA LYS A 718 1.12 57.67 28.10
C LYS A 718 0.42 56.42 27.53
N ILE A 719 -0.66 56.62 26.75
CA ILE A 719 -1.46 55.55 26.15
C ILE A 719 -1.29 55.48 24.62
N GLU A 720 -0.86 56.57 23.97
CA GLU A 720 -0.17 56.50 22.66
C GLU A 720 1.26 56.01 22.87
#